data_AF-I4AFY2-F1
#
_entry.id   AF-I4AFY2-F1
#
_cell.length_a   1.000
_cell.length_b   1.000
_cell.length_c   1.000
_cell.angle_alpha   90.00
_cell.angle_beta   90.00
_cell.angle_gamma   90.00
#
_symmetry.space_group_name_H-M   'P 1'
#
loop_
_entity.id
_entity.type
_entity.pdbx_description
1 polymer ?
#
loop_
_entity_poly.entity_id
_entity_poly.type
_entity_poly.pdbx_seq_one_letter_code
_entity_poly.pdbx_strand_id
1 'polypeptide(L)'
;MRFLFVILFIFLGLCPKTSFAQEATNKNIEKKPILETIEDTTQTLSKVELLKAGVLEGDVLPNGEKIRILKKDERGQVQFKQKNTVMYADSVFQYIDRNQIEAFGNIRFVEQDSLTLVGDTLYYDGYTKVAKVRGNVVMQDQDKTVRTRKLNYDLKTKTANYFEGGIVTDRTSRLTSDRGSYNTNSRVATFNGNVQALSPDQQLIAESVVYNTQTKSIFFDSEGKIINKDGTINAIKGTQINAQTGILKTAEGADVATRIENRDYIISANFIDYDNLTEKGVFKENVQLYYKKENVTIFGDEAYYDGISSRLDAYGDALLVKPFKNDTLYISADTLIAMNDSVAAQQRFYGYRNVKIYKQDLQGICDSLNYDLEDSIIYFDYDPVLWNTSNQLSGTRIKAKLRDNTVDSLTITDKSFVISADIFGQFNQIKGRDLLAVFDSGYIKRVNVDGNGESIYFMLEEKKGEESTLKGMNYIKCSNIIMKFISDNELDEILFLQQPEGQVIPPQLITRKNSELNNFSWRIEEKPTYNMIMQGRSTEEAAKNTYKVKEVDGHRIIDSDFFGVYLSEDKTKLTYYNPKLPARNLENEFFLYVYPQNKRDLPEEFKLYGYVVIPFYNMDTEVYKPNQPFFYTQELPKFKIKKITTGQKIKVEIDEETGEVIPNLKPVKTWKESYEF
;
A
#
# COMPACT_ATOMS: atom_id res chain seq x y z
N MET A 1 1.42 10.64 15.06
CA MET A 1 0.23 9.80 14.75
C MET A 1 -0.37 9.30 16.06
N ARG A 2 -1.32 8.37 16.00
CA ARG A 2 -1.55 7.36 17.04
C ARG A 2 -1.97 6.08 16.33
N PHE A 3 -1.01 5.21 16.00
CA PHE A 3 -1.34 3.81 15.69
C PHE A 3 -1.68 3.14 17.02
N LEU A 4 -2.92 3.31 17.49
CA LEU A 4 -3.25 3.03 18.89
C LEU A 4 -3.66 1.57 19.11
N PHE A 5 -2.70 0.64 18.96
CA PHE A 5 -2.76 -0.65 19.65
C PHE A 5 -2.62 -0.43 21.17
N VAL A 6 -3.61 0.17 21.83
CA VAL A 6 -3.66 0.32 23.30
C VAL A 6 -4.65 -0.68 23.90
N ILE A 7 -4.10 -1.86 24.17
CA ILE A 7 -4.17 -2.59 25.45
C ILE A 7 -5.56 -2.96 25.99
N LEU A 8 -5.75 -4.27 26.18
CA LEU A 8 -6.22 -4.77 27.48
C LEU A 8 -5.31 -5.87 28.05
N PHE A 9 -4.77 -5.61 29.25
CA PHE A 9 -4.08 -6.55 30.14
C PHE A 9 -4.95 -6.77 31.40
N ILE A 10 -5.07 -8.00 31.93
CA ILE A 10 -5.49 -8.40 33.32
C ILE A 10 -5.16 -9.92 33.44
N PHE A 11 -4.64 -10.56 34.49
CA PHE A 11 -3.99 -10.28 35.80
C PHE A 11 -3.37 -11.62 36.31
N LEU A 12 -2.69 -11.80 37.47
CA LEU A 12 -1.73 -11.03 38.31
C LEU A 12 -1.57 -11.83 39.64
N GLY A 13 -0.35 -12.23 40.06
CA GLY A 13 -0.13 -12.84 41.40
C GLY A 13 1.34 -12.90 41.85
N LEU A 14 1.61 -12.60 43.13
CA LEU A 14 2.95 -12.53 43.78
C LEU A 14 3.22 -13.82 44.61
N CYS A 15 4.32 -14.10 45.32
CA CYS A 15 5.55 -13.40 45.81
C CYS A 15 6.58 -14.52 46.22
N PRO A 16 7.73 -14.32 46.93
CA PRO A 16 8.52 -13.13 47.30
C PRO A 16 10.04 -13.23 46.95
N LYS A 17 10.87 -12.31 47.47
CA LYS A 17 12.34 -12.29 47.35
C LYS A 17 13.05 -13.41 48.14
N THR A 18 14.19 -13.91 47.63
CA THR A 18 15.39 -14.26 48.42
C THR A 18 16.66 -13.91 47.65
N SER A 19 17.79 -13.77 48.36
CA SER A 19 19.06 -13.19 47.87
C SER A 19 20.16 -14.23 47.61
N PHE A 20 21.06 -13.86 46.68
CA PHE A 20 22.49 -14.21 46.59
C PHE A 20 22.97 -15.65 46.92
N ALA A 21 23.62 -16.27 45.93
CA ALA A 21 24.85 -17.01 46.13
C ALA A 21 25.84 -16.73 44.99
N GLN A 22 27.13 -16.80 45.32
CA GLN A 22 28.27 -16.22 44.60
C GLN A 22 28.87 -17.20 43.56
N GLU A 23 29.29 -16.70 42.40
CA GLU A 23 30.08 -17.51 41.45
C GLU A 23 31.45 -17.86 42.04
N ALA A 24 31.81 -19.14 41.94
CA ALA A 24 33.16 -19.63 42.20
C ALA A 24 33.69 -20.34 40.96
N THR A 25 34.71 -19.75 40.34
CA THR A 25 35.45 -20.33 39.21
C THR A 25 36.09 -21.67 39.59
N ASN A 26 35.99 -22.70 38.74
CA ASN A 26 37.07 -23.68 38.65
C ASN A 26 37.18 -24.43 37.31
N LYS A 27 38.30 -24.16 36.64
CA LYS A 27 39.15 -25.00 35.77
C LYS A 27 38.59 -26.32 35.21
N ASN A 28 38.70 -26.44 33.89
CA ASN A 28 38.73 -27.71 33.15
C ASN A 28 39.71 -28.71 33.76
N ILE A 29 39.24 -29.94 33.98
CA ILE A 29 40.07 -31.14 34.13
C ILE A 29 39.43 -32.24 33.29
N GLU A 30 40.13 -32.71 32.26
CA GLU A 30 39.73 -33.87 31.48
C GLU A 30 39.65 -35.10 32.40
N LYS A 31 38.53 -35.82 32.39
CA LYS A 31 38.44 -37.18 32.91
C LYS A 31 38.18 -38.14 31.76
N LYS A 32 39.00 -39.21 31.71
CA LYS A 32 38.83 -40.33 30.79
C LYS A 32 37.40 -40.87 30.84
N PRO A 33 36.85 -41.39 29.72
CA PRO A 33 35.55 -42.04 29.72
C PRO A 33 35.57 -43.24 30.66
N ILE A 34 34.70 -43.20 31.66
CA ILE A 34 34.30 -44.36 32.44
C ILE A 34 33.27 -45.09 31.57
N LEU A 35 33.41 -46.41 31.39
CA LEU A 35 32.29 -47.19 30.85
C LEU A 35 31.16 -47.16 31.86
N GLU A 36 30.13 -46.36 31.60
CA GLU A 36 28.88 -46.45 32.32
C GLU A 36 28.28 -47.85 32.07
N THR A 37 27.97 -48.53 33.17
CA THR A 37 27.13 -49.72 33.16
C THR A 37 25.86 -49.43 32.37
N ILE A 38 25.56 -50.27 31.38
CA ILE A 38 24.30 -50.22 30.65
C ILE A 38 23.18 -50.47 31.67
N GLU A 39 22.47 -49.41 32.06
CA GLU A 39 21.19 -49.57 32.74
C GLU A 39 20.22 -50.24 31.78
N ASP A 40 19.79 -51.46 32.12
CA ASP A 40 18.71 -52.17 31.46
C ASP A 40 17.43 -51.34 31.58
N THR A 41 17.21 -50.46 30.61
CA THR A 41 16.04 -49.60 30.50
C THR A 41 14.91 -50.32 29.78
N THR A 42 14.61 -51.55 30.24
CA THR A 42 13.28 -52.14 30.09
C THR A 42 12.25 -51.30 30.86
N GLN A 43 11.90 -50.12 30.31
CA GLN A 43 10.75 -49.35 30.75
C GLN A 43 9.50 -50.22 30.63
N THR A 44 9.08 -50.77 31.76
CA THR A 44 7.84 -51.51 31.87
C THR A 44 6.70 -50.60 31.42
N LEU A 45 6.06 -50.97 30.31
CA LEU A 45 4.96 -50.21 29.72
C LEU A 45 3.81 -50.12 30.73
N SER A 46 3.70 -48.98 31.41
CA SER A 46 2.68 -48.71 32.43
C SER A 46 1.30 -49.06 31.86
N LYS A 47 0.60 -50.03 32.47
CA LYS A 47 -0.75 -50.42 32.04
C LYS A 47 -1.79 -49.39 32.48
N VAL A 48 -3.01 -49.48 31.95
CA VAL A 48 -4.14 -48.66 32.43
C VAL A 48 -4.82 -49.41 33.59
N GLU A 49 -4.87 -48.75 34.74
CA GLU A 49 -5.36 -49.31 36.00
C GLU A 49 -6.83 -48.90 36.22
N LEU A 50 -7.66 -49.87 36.60
CA LEU A 50 -9.03 -49.58 37.05
C LEU A 50 -8.99 -49.06 38.49
N LEU A 51 -9.54 -47.87 38.74
CA LEU A 51 -9.73 -47.34 40.09
C LEU A 51 -11.12 -47.65 40.66
N LYS A 52 -12.17 -47.54 39.83
CA LYS A 52 -13.56 -47.67 40.27
C LYS A 52 -14.47 -48.10 39.13
N ALA A 53 -15.41 -48.99 39.41
CA ALA A 53 -16.58 -49.25 38.60
C ALA A 53 -17.76 -49.60 39.51
N GLY A 54 -18.98 -49.37 39.05
CA GLY A 54 -20.20 -49.79 39.75
C GLY A 54 -20.56 -51.25 39.41
N VAL A 55 -20.52 -51.57 38.12
CA VAL A 55 -20.64 -52.93 37.59
C VAL A 55 -19.36 -53.28 36.83
N LEU A 56 -18.89 -54.52 36.98
CA LEU A 56 -17.78 -55.10 36.24
C LEU A 56 -18.18 -56.51 35.78
N GLU A 57 -18.35 -56.66 34.48
CA GLU A 57 -18.61 -57.93 33.79
C GLU A 57 -17.35 -58.29 32.96
N GLY A 58 -16.99 -59.58 32.93
CA GLY A 58 -15.92 -60.09 32.07
C GLY A 58 -16.53 -60.86 30.90
N ASP A 59 -15.98 -60.67 29.69
CA ASP A 59 -16.46 -61.35 28.49
C ASP A 59 -15.28 -61.71 27.56
N VAL A 60 -15.52 -62.60 26.60
CA VAL A 60 -14.53 -63.06 25.61
C VAL A 60 -15.10 -62.88 24.21
N LEU A 61 -14.48 -62.01 23.43
CA LEU A 61 -14.89 -61.74 22.06
C LEU A 61 -14.69 -62.98 21.16
N PRO A 62 -15.37 -63.07 19.99
CA PRO A 62 -15.26 -64.23 19.09
C PRO A 62 -13.85 -64.55 18.58
N ASN A 63 -12.90 -63.60 18.68
CA ASN A 63 -11.48 -63.77 18.38
C ASN A 63 -10.65 -64.31 19.55
N GLY A 64 -11.28 -64.64 20.69
CA GLY A 64 -10.62 -65.09 21.92
C GLY A 64 -10.11 -63.97 22.84
N GLU A 65 -10.30 -62.70 22.49
CA GLU A 65 -9.81 -61.57 23.28
C GLU A 65 -10.65 -61.34 24.54
N LYS A 66 -9.98 -61.20 25.69
CA LYS A 66 -10.63 -60.93 26.98
C LYS A 66 -10.91 -59.45 27.15
N ILE A 67 -12.18 -59.12 27.38
CA ILE A 67 -12.63 -57.76 27.66
C ILE A 67 -13.24 -57.66 29.06
N ARG A 68 -13.24 -56.45 29.61
CA ARG A 68 -14.12 -56.08 30.72
C ARG A 68 -15.14 -55.07 30.24
N ILE A 69 -16.39 -55.31 30.56
CA ILE A 69 -17.51 -54.39 30.37
C ILE A 69 -17.79 -53.74 31.71
N LEU A 70 -17.64 -52.42 31.80
CA LEU A 70 -17.79 -51.68 33.05
C LEU A 70 -18.85 -50.60 32.91
N LYS A 71 -19.65 -50.39 33.96
CA LYS A 71 -20.74 -49.40 33.99
C LYS A 71 -20.70 -48.62 35.31
N LYS A 72 -21.16 -47.36 35.28
CA LYS A 72 -21.36 -46.53 36.48
C LYS A 72 -22.44 -47.10 37.40
N ASP A 73 -22.40 -46.72 38.68
CA ASP A 73 -23.49 -46.89 39.64
C ASP A 73 -23.92 -45.54 40.22
N GLU A 74 -24.83 -45.57 41.20
CA GLU A 74 -25.25 -44.40 41.98
C GLU A 74 -24.09 -43.70 42.71
N ARG A 75 -22.98 -44.39 42.95
CA ARG A 75 -21.78 -43.84 43.60
C ARG A 75 -20.87 -43.13 42.60
N GLY A 76 -21.14 -43.19 41.30
CA GLY A 76 -20.51 -42.39 40.26
C GLY A 76 -19.92 -43.17 39.07
N GLN A 77 -19.25 -42.42 38.19
CA GLN A 77 -18.66 -42.91 36.94
C GLN A 77 -17.59 -43.99 37.13
N VAL A 78 -17.37 -44.78 36.08
CA VAL A 78 -16.20 -45.67 35.95
C VAL A 78 -14.94 -44.80 35.90
N GLN A 79 -13.87 -45.22 36.58
CA GLN A 79 -12.63 -44.46 36.71
C GLN A 79 -11.42 -45.31 36.39
N PHE A 80 -10.58 -44.84 35.48
CA PHE A 80 -9.29 -45.43 35.12
C PHE A 80 -8.16 -44.44 35.38
N LYS A 81 -6.97 -44.96 35.69
CA LYS A 81 -5.75 -44.17 35.89
C LYS A 81 -4.58 -44.75 35.10
N GLN A 82 -3.70 -43.88 34.64
CA GLN A 82 -2.40 -44.27 34.13
C GLN A 82 -1.38 -43.17 34.43
N LYS A 83 -0.40 -43.46 35.29
CA LYS A 83 0.52 -42.45 35.85
C LYS A 83 -0.27 -41.26 36.44
N ASN A 84 -0.19 -40.08 35.80
CA ASN A 84 -0.84 -38.85 36.25
C ASN A 84 -2.14 -38.52 35.49
N THR A 85 -2.60 -39.42 34.63
CA THR A 85 -3.82 -39.27 33.84
C THR A 85 -4.96 -40.03 34.49
N VAL A 86 -6.13 -39.40 34.64
CA VAL A 86 -7.36 -40.02 35.16
C VAL A 86 -8.48 -39.86 34.13
N MET A 87 -9.23 -40.94 33.88
CA MET A 87 -10.28 -41.03 32.88
C MET A 87 -11.58 -41.46 33.54
N TYR A 88 -12.66 -40.74 33.25
CA TYR A 88 -14.01 -40.96 33.77
C TYR A 88 -14.98 -41.18 32.62
N ALA A 89 -15.91 -42.14 32.76
CA ALA A 89 -16.96 -42.40 31.78
C ALA A 89 -18.17 -43.14 32.41
N ASP A 90 -19.30 -43.12 31.71
CA ASP A 90 -20.52 -43.82 32.15
C ASP A 90 -20.48 -45.33 31.86
N SER A 91 -19.89 -45.73 30.73
CA SER A 91 -19.60 -47.12 30.40
C SER A 91 -18.27 -47.27 29.65
N VAL A 92 -17.63 -48.44 29.81
CA VAL A 92 -16.29 -48.72 29.24
C VAL A 92 -16.16 -50.18 28.80
N PHE A 93 -15.57 -50.40 27.62
CA PHE A 93 -14.89 -51.65 27.25
C PHE A 93 -13.39 -51.49 27.49
N GLN A 94 -12.81 -52.32 28.36
CA GLN A 94 -11.37 -52.42 28.57
C GLN A 94 -10.83 -53.68 27.89
N TYR A 95 -9.92 -53.49 26.93
CA TYR A 95 -9.17 -54.56 26.27
C TYR A 95 -7.85 -54.77 27.04
N ILE A 96 -7.77 -55.87 27.80
CA ILE A 96 -6.68 -56.07 28.78
C ILE A 96 -5.33 -56.26 28.07
N ASP A 97 -5.30 -57.13 27.06
CA ASP A 97 -4.06 -57.54 26.39
C ASP A 97 -3.51 -56.42 25.48
N ARG A 98 -4.43 -55.73 24.77
CA ARG A 98 -4.12 -54.52 23.98
C ARG A 98 -3.86 -53.27 24.82
N ASN A 99 -4.12 -53.28 26.13
CA ASN A 99 -4.01 -52.10 27.01
C ASN A 99 -4.78 -50.88 26.48
N GLN A 100 -5.98 -51.14 25.92
CA GLN A 100 -6.83 -50.17 25.24
C GLN A 100 -8.17 -49.99 25.96
N ILE A 101 -8.77 -48.82 25.83
CA ILE A 101 -10.07 -48.46 26.41
C ILE A 101 -10.94 -47.82 25.32
N GLU A 102 -12.17 -48.30 25.21
CA GLU A 102 -13.27 -47.62 24.54
C GLU A 102 -14.32 -47.23 25.57
N ALA A 103 -14.56 -45.93 25.70
CA ALA A 103 -15.40 -45.34 26.74
C ALA A 103 -16.52 -44.50 26.13
N PHE A 104 -17.71 -44.56 26.74
CA PHE A 104 -18.93 -43.96 26.23
C PHE A 104 -19.71 -43.23 27.34
N GLY A 105 -20.25 -42.06 26.99
CA GLY A 105 -21.09 -41.25 27.86
C GLY A 105 -20.31 -40.43 28.88
N ASN A 106 -20.52 -39.11 28.85
CA ASN A 106 -20.00 -38.14 29.82
C ASN A 106 -18.50 -38.30 30.09
N ILE A 107 -17.70 -38.36 29.03
CA ILE A 107 -16.25 -38.54 29.13
C ILE A 107 -15.64 -37.34 29.84
N ARG A 108 -14.75 -37.63 30.78
CA ARG A 108 -13.80 -36.65 31.31
C ARG A 108 -12.42 -37.28 31.40
N PHE A 109 -11.46 -36.68 30.70
CA PHE A 109 -10.06 -37.07 30.67
C PHE A 109 -9.26 -35.94 31.33
N VAL A 110 -8.52 -36.22 32.39
CA VAL A 110 -7.77 -35.23 33.16
C VAL A 110 -6.31 -35.65 33.17
N GLU A 111 -5.41 -34.76 32.78
CA GLU A 111 -3.96 -34.96 32.88
C GLU A 111 -3.38 -34.01 33.93
N GLN A 112 -2.86 -34.57 35.03
CA GLN A 112 -2.52 -33.82 36.24
C GLN A 112 -3.71 -32.96 36.69
N ASP A 113 -3.51 -31.65 36.84
CA ASP A 113 -4.54 -30.65 37.15
C ASP A 113 -4.60 -29.52 36.10
N SER A 114 -3.81 -29.59 35.02
CA SER A 114 -3.66 -28.50 34.05
C SER A 114 -4.54 -28.62 32.81
N LEU A 115 -4.81 -29.85 32.34
CA LEU A 115 -5.58 -30.12 31.13
C LEU A 115 -6.77 -31.04 31.41
N THR A 116 -7.95 -30.59 31.02
CA THR A 116 -9.20 -31.37 31.04
C THR A 116 -9.76 -31.48 29.62
N LEU A 117 -10.18 -32.68 29.23
CA LEU A 117 -10.77 -32.97 27.93
C LEU A 117 -12.07 -33.77 28.15
N VAL A 118 -13.20 -33.24 27.72
CA VAL A 118 -14.53 -33.88 27.82
C VAL A 118 -15.14 -34.13 26.45
N GLY A 119 -16.10 -35.06 26.37
CA GLY A 119 -16.83 -35.39 25.14
C GLY A 119 -17.81 -36.56 25.30
N ASP A 120 -18.34 -37.05 24.20
CA ASP A 120 -19.35 -38.12 24.19
C ASP A 120 -18.71 -39.54 24.20
N THR A 121 -17.61 -39.75 23.47
CA THR A 121 -16.83 -41.00 23.49
C THR A 121 -15.32 -40.77 23.49
N LEU A 122 -14.57 -41.74 24.01
CA LEU A 122 -13.10 -41.77 24.08
C LEU A 122 -12.59 -43.15 23.66
N TYR A 123 -11.67 -43.17 22.70
CA TYR A 123 -10.73 -44.27 22.52
C TYR A 123 -9.37 -43.87 23.10
N TYR A 124 -8.81 -44.68 24.00
CA TYR A 124 -7.49 -44.47 24.57
C TYR A 124 -6.61 -45.71 24.40
N ASP A 125 -5.42 -45.53 23.84
CA ASP A 125 -4.41 -46.57 23.72
C ASP A 125 -3.28 -46.33 24.73
N GLY A 126 -3.13 -47.25 25.69
CA GLY A 126 -2.21 -47.12 26.83
C GLY A 126 -0.74 -47.38 26.49
N TYR A 127 -0.39 -47.83 25.29
CA TYR A 127 1.00 -48.05 24.84
C TYR A 127 1.51 -46.86 24.01
N THR A 128 0.71 -46.42 23.04
CA THR A 128 0.97 -45.22 22.22
C THR A 128 0.75 -43.93 23.01
N LYS A 129 -0.12 -43.93 24.03
CA LYS A 129 -0.58 -42.77 24.82
C LYS A 129 -1.40 -41.76 24.00
N VAL A 130 -2.21 -42.26 23.07
CA VAL A 130 -3.08 -41.44 22.23
C VAL A 130 -4.54 -41.54 22.72
N ALA A 131 -5.11 -40.40 23.08
CA ALA A 131 -6.53 -40.22 23.35
C ALA A 131 -7.24 -39.66 22.11
N LYS A 132 -8.34 -40.29 21.69
CA LYS A 132 -9.20 -39.85 20.58
C LYS A 132 -10.59 -39.60 21.14
N VAL A 133 -10.94 -38.34 21.35
CA VAL A 133 -12.25 -37.93 21.91
C VAL A 133 -13.16 -37.43 20.79
N ARG A 134 -14.43 -37.82 20.85
CA ARG A 134 -15.43 -37.58 19.79
C ARG A 134 -16.75 -37.12 20.40
N GLY A 135 -17.43 -36.23 19.68
CA GLY A 135 -18.72 -35.70 20.07
C GLY A 135 -18.61 -34.68 21.21
N ASN A 136 -19.26 -33.52 21.03
CA ASN A 136 -19.32 -32.39 21.97
C ASN A 136 -17.99 -32.08 22.69
N VAL A 137 -16.88 -32.12 21.95
CA VAL A 137 -15.54 -32.17 22.54
C VAL A 137 -15.17 -30.79 23.07
N VAL A 138 -14.81 -30.72 24.35
CA VAL A 138 -14.27 -29.50 24.97
C VAL A 138 -12.95 -29.83 25.64
N MET A 139 -11.87 -29.19 25.20
CA MET A 139 -10.57 -29.22 25.86
C MET A 139 -10.36 -27.90 26.59
N GLN A 140 -9.89 -27.94 27.83
CA GLN A 140 -9.49 -26.79 28.62
C GLN A 140 -8.03 -26.97 29.07
N ASP A 141 -7.18 -25.99 28.75
CA ASP A 141 -5.82 -25.82 29.29
C ASP A 141 -5.77 -24.43 29.91
N GLN A 142 -5.73 -24.37 31.25
CA GLN A 142 -5.81 -23.13 32.03
C GLN A 142 -7.06 -22.27 31.66
N ASP A 143 -6.84 -21.09 31.09
CA ASP A 143 -7.84 -20.11 30.64
C ASP A 143 -8.34 -20.33 29.20
N LYS A 144 -7.71 -21.25 28.45
CA LYS A 144 -8.03 -21.51 27.04
C LYS A 144 -8.94 -22.71 26.90
N THR A 145 -9.98 -22.56 26.09
CA THR A 145 -10.95 -23.61 25.77
C THR A 145 -11.00 -23.85 24.26
N VAL A 146 -10.89 -25.10 23.83
CA VAL A 146 -11.11 -25.54 22.44
C VAL A 146 -12.40 -26.36 22.38
N ARG A 147 -13.32 -26.01 21.48
CA ARG A 147 -14.56 -26.74 21.20
C ARG A 147 -14.55 -27.31 19.79
N THR A 148 -14.80 -28.60 19.62
CA THR A 148 -14.79 -29.29 18.31
C THR A 148 -15.66 -30.56 18.31
N ARG A 149 -15.81 -31.23 17.17
CA ARG A 149 -16.43 -32.56 17.05
C ARG A 149 -15.43 -33.72 17.22
N LYS A 150 -14.16 -33.53 16.86
CA LYS A 150 -13.13 -34.58 16.91
C LYS A 150 -11.78 -34.01 17.34
N LEU A 151 -11.25 -34.51 18.46
CA LEU A 151 -9.91 -34.16 18.95
C LEU A 151 -9.06 -35.41 19.17
N ASN A 152 -7.80 -35.37 18.75
CA ASN A 152 -6.78 -36.36 19.13
C ASN A 152 -5.73 -35.67 20.01
N TYR A 153 -5.45 -36.23 21.18
CA TYR A 153 -4.40 -35.76 22.09
C TYR A 153 -3.35 -36.86 22.26
N ASP A 154 -2.11 -36.55 21.91
CA ASP A 154 -0.94 -37.42 22.12
C ASP A 154 -0.19 -36.94 23.36
N LEU A 155 -0.16 -37.78 24.40
CA LEU A 155 0.46 -37.46 25.68
C LEU A 155 1.99 -37.59 25.67
N LYS A 156 2.59 -38.24 24.66
CA LYS A 156 4.06 -38.28 24.47
C LYS A 156 4.55 -36.97 23.87
N THR A 157 3.96 -36.55 22.75
CA THR A 157 4.36 -35.30 22.09
C THR A 157 3.73 -34.07 22.75
N LYS A 158 2.69 -34.26 23.57
CA LYS A 158 1.88 -33.20 24.22
C LYS A 158 1.13 -32.33 23.21
N THR A 159 0.63 -32.96 22.14
CA THR A 159 -0.01 -32.28 21.01
C THR A 159 -1.49 -32.64 20.91
N ALA A 160 -2.35 -31.63 20.99
CA ALA A 160 -3.78 -31.73 20.69
C ALA A 160 -4.05 -31.31 19.25
N ASN A 161 -4.85 -32.07 18.51
CA ASN A 161 -5.19 -31.82 17.11
C ASN A 161 -6.69 -31.98 16.87
N TYR A 162 -7.31 -31.02 16.17
CA TYR A 162 -8.68 -31.11 15.66
C TYR A 162 -8.73 -30.96 14.15
N PHE A 163 -9.74 -31.58 13.52
CA PHE A 163 -9.76 -31.82 12.07
C PHE A 163 -11.07 -31.43 11.36
N GLU A 164 -12.13 -31.10 12.10
CA GLU A 164 -13.49 -30.87 11.58
C GLU A 164 -14.10 -29.61 12.20
N GLY A 165 -13.42 -28.49 12.02
CA GLY A 165 -13.76 -27.22 12.65
C GLY A 165 -13.39 -27.19 14.14
N GLY A 166 -12.90 -26.03 14.58
CA GLY A 166 -12.67 -25.75 15.99
C GLY A 166 -13.00 -24.31 16.32
N ILE A 167 -13.54 -24.10 17.52
CA ILE A 167 -13.69 -22.79 18.14
C ILE A 167 -12.72 -22.76 19.33
N VAL A 168 -11.71 -21.90 19.27
CA VAL A 168 -10.84 -21.61 20.41
C VAL A 168 -11.36 -20.32 21.06
N THR A 169 -11.52 -20.33 22.38
CA THR A 169 -11.91 -19.15 23.18
C THR A 169 -10.98 -19.01 24.36
N ASP A 170 -10.53 -17.78 24.63
CA ASP A 170 -10.00 -17.37 25.92
C ASP A 170 -10.98 -16.42 26.62
N ARG A 171 -10.50 -15.58 27.55
CA ARG A 171 -11.33 -14.63 28.31
C ARG A 171 -11.89 -13.46 27.48
N THR A 172 -11.26 -13.14 26.34
CA THR A 172 -11.52 -11.92 25.56
C THR A 172 -11.54 -12.13 24.05
N SER A 173 -10.96 -13.23 23.55
CA SER A 173 -10.86 -13.55 22.14
C SER A 173 -11.58 -14.85 21.77
N ARG A 174 -12.02 -14.93 20.51
CA ARG A 174 -12.60 -16.12 19.89
C ARG A 174 -11.98 -16.33 18.51
N LEU A 175 -11.37 -17.50 18.30
CA LEU A 175 -10.82 -17.94 17.02
C LEU A 175 -11.64 -19.12 16.46
N THR A 176 -11.83 -19.14 15.16
CA THR A 176 -12.34 -20.29 14.39
C THR A 176 -11.34 -20.68 13.30
N SER A 177 -11.21 -21.99 13.05
CA SER A 177 -10.52 -22.54 11.87
C SER A 177 -11.01 -23.96 11.58
N ASP A 178 -10.76 -24.47 10.38
CA ASP A 178 -11.15 -25.82 9.97
C ASP A 178 -10.29 -26.89 10.66
N ARG A 179 -9.00 -26.63 10.82
CA ARG A 179 -8.02 -27.52 11.45
C ARG A 179 -7.15 -26.73 12.41
N GLY A 180 -6.73 -27.38 13.49
CA GLY A 180 -5.83 -26.76 14.46
C GLY A 180 -5.03 -27.76 15.25
N SER A 181 -3.80 -27.37 15.58
CA SER A 181 -2.86 -28.10 16.42
C SER A 181 -2.41 -27.20 17.56
N TYR A 182 -2.19 -27.75 18.75
CA TYR A 182 -1.60 -27.04 19.89
C TYR A 182 -0.70 -27.98 20.68
N ASN A 183 0.56 -27.57 20.86
CA ASN A 183 1.52 -28.29 21.67
C ASN A 183 1.68 -27.61 23.03
N THR A 184 1.35 -28.32 24.11
CA THR A 184 1.33 -27.73 25.47
C THR A 184 2.73 -27.56 26.06
N ASN A 185 3.76 -28.23 25.52
CA ASN A 185 5.16 -28.03 25.91
C ASN A 185 5.76 -26.77 25.27
N SER A 186 5.73 -26.67 23.94
CA SER A 186 6.32 -25.54 23.21
C SER A 186 5.44 -24.28 23.23
N ARG A 187 4.19 -24.40 23.69
CA ARG A 187 3.20 -23.33 23.76
C ARG A 187 2.83 -22.74 22.40
N VAL A 188 3.11 -23.46 21.32
CA VAL A 188 2.76 -23.10 19.93
C VAL A 188 1.44 -23.74 19.52
N ALA A 189 0.56 -22.92 18.95
CA ALA A 189 -0.64 -23.34 18.23
C ALA A 189 -0.50 -23.04 16.74
N THR A 190 -1.11 -23.86 15.89
CA THR A 190 -1.19 -23.65 14.44
C THR A 190 -2.64 -23.82 14.00
N PHE A 191 -3.14 -22.88 13.19
CA PHE A 191 -4.51 -22.87 12.69
C PHE A 191 -4.48 -22.82 11.16
N ASN A 192 -5.28 -23.68 10.51
CA ASN A 192 -5.33 -23.79 9.04
C ASN A 192 -6.80 -23.91 8.57
N GLY A 193 -7.11 -23.30 7.43
CA GLY A 193 -8.44 -23.29 6.82
C GLY A 193 -9.34 -22.26 7.50
N ASN A 194 -9.74 -21.23 6.75
CA ASN A 194 -10.75 -20.25 7.16
C ASN A 194 -10.49 -19.62 8.54
N VAL A 195 -9.22 -19.27 8.84
CA VAL A 195 -8.85 -18.76 10.15
C VAL A 195 -9.43 -17.36 10.36
N GLN A 196 -10.27 -17.23 11.38
CA GLN A 196 -10.82 -15.94 11.81
C GLN A 196 -10.68 -15.81 13.33
N ALA A 197 -9.98 -14.77 13.80
CA ALA A 197 -9.92 -14.43 15.22
C ALA A 197 -10.59 -13.08 15.46
N LEU A 198 -11.38 -13.00 16.53
CA LEU A 198 -12.10 -11.80 16.93
C LEU A 198 -11.80 -11.46 18.39
N SER A 199 -11.43 -10.20 18.61
CA SER A 199 -11.22 -9.53 19.90
C SER A 199 -12.08 -8.25 19.93
N PRO A 200 -12.22 -7.54 21.07
CA PRO A 200 -13.16 -6.41 21.20
C PRO A 200 -12.93 -5.21 20.26
N ASP A 201 -11.73 -5.09 19.70
CA ASP A 201 -11.25 -3.98 18.88
C ASP A 201 -10.48 -4.41 17.62
N GLN A 202 -10.29 -5.73 17.43
CA GLN A 202 -9.45 -6.31 16.39
C GLN A 202 -10.08 -7.58 15.79
N GLN A 203 -9.98 -7.71 14.48
CA GLN A 203 -10.28 -8.94 13.74
C GLN A 203 -9.04 -9.37 12.94
N LEU A 204 -8.73 -10.67 12.95
CA LEU A 204 -7.72 -11.30 12.09
C LEU A 204 -8.41 -12.29 11.15
N ILE A 205 -8.01 -12.30 9.88
CA ILE A 205 -8.48 -13.22 8.84
C ILE A 205 -7.26 -13.77 8.10
N ALA A 206 -7.13 -15.08 7.95
CA ALA A 206 -6.02 -15.73 7.23
C ALA A 206 -6.39 -17.16 6.81
N GLU A 207 -5.57 -17.78 5.95
CA GLU A 207 -5.70 -19.22 5.64
C GLU A 207 -4.81 -20.08 6.54
N SER A 208 -3.61 -19.61 6.91
CA SER A 208 -2.73 -20.28 7.86
C SER A 208 -1.97 -19.32 8.77
N VAL A 209 -2.01 -19.58 10.08
CA VAL A 209 -1.24 -18.84 11.09
C VAL A 209 -0.66 -19.76 12.15
N VAL A 210 0.51 -19.38 12.66
CA VAL A 210 1.16 -19.97 13.83
C VAL A 210 1.13 -18.94 14.95
N TYR A 211 0.71 -19.33 16.15
CA TYR A 211 0.63 -18.45 17.32
C TYR A 211 1.41 -19.05 18.49
N ASN A 212 2.41 -18.32 18.97
CA ASN A 212 3.12 -18.67 20.20
C ASN A 212 2.39 -18.03 21.41
N THR A 213 1.72 -18.86 22.20
CA THR A 213 0.91 -18.42 23.34
C THR A 213 1.74 -17.88 24.51
N GLN A 214 3.06 -18.15 24.55
CA GLN A 214 3.99 -17.61 25.53
C GLN A 214 4.48 -16.20 25.14
N THR A 215 5.04 -16.06 23.93
CA THR A 215 5.63 -14.78 23.46
C THR A 215 4.61 -13.80 22.88
N LYS A 216 3.37 -14.24 22.65
CA LYS A 216 2.28 -13.51 21.98
C LYS A 216 2.57 -13.17 20.51
N SER A 217 3.54 -13.84 19.90
CA SER A 217 3.87 -13.70 18.48
C SER A 217 2.92 -14.50 17.60
N ILE A 218 2.32 -13.83 16.61
CA ILE A 218 1.55 -14.39 15.50
C ILE A 218 2.47 -14.35 14.27
N PHE A 219 2.65 -15.50 13.62
CA PHE A 219 3.33 -15.65 12.34
C PHE A 219 2.30 -16.04 11.27
N PHE A 220 2.27 -15.29 10.18
CA PHE A 220 1.42 -15.54 9.02
C PHE A 220 2.13 -16.52 8.06
N ASP A 221 1.60 -17.74 7.93
CA ASP A 221 2.12 -18.73 6.97
C ASP A 221 1.41 -18.66 5.60
N SER A 222 0.40 -17.80 5.49
CA SER A 222 -0.30 -17.39 4.27
C SER A 222 -0.37 -15.86 4.17
N GLU A 223 -0.95 -15.32 3.08
CA GLU A 223 -1.54 -13.96 3.14
C GLU A 223 -2.59 -13.89 4.25
N GLY A 224 -2.77 -12.70 4.83
CA GLY A 224 -3.76 -12.45 5.87
C GLY A 224 -4.07 -10.98 6.04
N LYS A 225 -5.08 -10.69 6.87
CA LYS A 225 -5.57 -9.35 7.13
C LYS A 225 -5.84 -9.16 8.61
N ILE A 226 -5.35 -8.08 9.18
CA ILE A 226 -5.75 -7.57 10.49
C ILE A 226 -6.55 -6.28 10.28
N ILE A 227 -7.69 -6.18 10.94
CA ILE A 227 -8.59 -5.03 10.91
C ILE A 227 -8.74 -4.54 12.35
N ASN A 228 -8.39 -3.28 12.58
CA ASN A 228 -8.56 -2.58 13.85
C ASN A 228 -9.53 -1.40 13.66
N LYS A 229 -9.90 -0.71 14.75
CA LYS A 229 -10.68 0.54 14.68
C LYS A 229 -9.99 1.65 13.87
N ASP A 230 -8.68 1.77 14.00
CA ASP A 230 -7.90 2.89 13.46
C ASP A 230 -7.20 2.58 12.12
N GLY A 231 -7.32 1.34 11.63
CA GLY A 231 -6.57 0.91 10.45
C GLY A 231 -6.66 -0.58 10.09
N THR A 232 -5.85 -0.99 9.12
CA THR A 232 -5.78 -2.34 8.58
C THR A 232 -4.33 -2.69 8.24
N ILE A 233 -3.94 -3.94 8.46
CA ILE A 233 -2.67 -4.51 7.97
C ILE A 233 -3.03 -5.65 7.02
N ASN A 234 -2.59 -5.55 5.76
CA ASN A 234 -2.61 -6.67 4.83
C ASN A 234 -1.23 -7.33 4.88
N ALA A 235 -1.15 -8.45 5.60
CA ALA A 235 0.06 -9.21 5.86
C ALA A 235 0.31 -10.23 4.76
N ILE A 236 1.57 -10.40 4.37
CA ILE A 236 2.03 -11.50 3.51
C ILE A 236 2.57 -12.67 4.34
N LYS A 237 2.81 -13.82 3.69
CA LYS A 237 3.53 -14.95 4.29
C LYS A 237 4.89 -14.48 4.85
N GLY A 238 5.24 -14.91 6.06
CA GLY A 238 6.44 -14.49 6.76
C GLY A 238 6.25 -13.31 7.71
N THR A 239 5.13 -12.59 7.63
CA THR A 239 4.81 -11.48 8.55
C THR A 239 4.68 -11.99 9.98
N GLN A 240 5.33 -11.30 10.93
CA GLN A 240 5.29 -11.54 12.36
C GLN A 240 4.73 -10.32 13.08
N ILE A 241 3.74 -10.54 13.95
CA ILE A 241 3.13 -9.49 14.77
C ILE A 241 3.09 -9.95 16.21
N ASN A 242 3.65 -9.17 17.13
CA ASN A 242 3.50 -9.39 18.55
C ASN A 242 2.20 -8.72 19.05
N ALA A 243 1.23 -9.52 19.48
CA ALA A 243 -0.08 -9.04 19.93
C ALA A 243 -0.04 -8.25 21.25
N GLN A 244 1.08 -8.22 21.98
CA GLN A 244 1.25 -7.47 23.22
C GLN A 244 2.03 -6.17 23.01
N THR A 245 3.12 -6.18 22.24
CA THR A 245 3.96 -4.98 22.02
C THR A 245 3.60 -4.19 20.76
N GLY A 246 2.80 -4.79 19.85
CA GLY A 246 2.51 -4.21 18.54
C GLY A 246 3.70 -4.19 17.59
N ILE A 247 4.81 -4.89 17.92
CA ILE A 247 5.95 -5.03 17.00
C ILE A 247 5.51 -5.82 15.77
N LEU A 248 5.69 -5.22 14.60
CA LEU A 248 5.47 -5.79 13.28
C LEU A 248 6.82 -5.98 12.59
N LYS A 249 7.11 -7.20 12.14
CA LYS A 249 8.28 -7.52 11.31
C LYS A 249 7.85 -8.34 10.09
N THR A 250 8.42 -8.08 8.92
CA THR A 250 8.29 -8.98 7.75
C THR A 250 9.62 -9.71 7.51
N ALA A 251 9.62 -10.68 6.58
CA ALA A 251 10.85 -11.36 6.17
C ALA A 251 11.67 -10.46 5.23
N GLU A 252 12.99 -10.49 5.35
CA GLU A 252 13.91 -9.90 4.36
C GLU A 252 13.78 -10.63 3.02
N GLY A 253 13.87 -9.91 1.90
CA GLY A 253 13.77 -10.48 0.55
C GLY A 253 12.39 -11.03 0.19
N ALA A 254 11.31 -10.43 0.71
CA ALA A 254 9.96 -10.77 0.29
C ALA A 254 9.65 -10.17 -1.10
N ASP A 255 9.01 -10.94 -1.98
CA ASP A 255 8.65 -10.47 -3.34
C ASP A 255 7.43 -9.52 -3.37
N VAL A 256 6.65 -9.45 -2.28
CA VAL A 256 5.36 -8.75 -2.22
C VAL A 256 5.32 -7.84 -0.99
N ALA A 257 4.88 -6.60 -1.16
CA ALA A 257 4.81 -5.63 -0.09
C ALA A 257 3.72 -5.97 0.95
N THR A 258 4.06 -5.89 2.24
CA THR A 258 3.05 -5.76 3.30
C THR A 258 2.49 -4.34 3.26
N ARG A 259 1.18 -4.18 3.40
CA ARG A 259 0.50 -2.88 3.37
C ARG A 259 -0.17 -2.56 4.69
N ILE A 260 0.23 -1.47 5.31
CA ILE A 260 -0.38 -0.88 6.51
C ILE A 260 -1.21 0.33 6.07
N GLU A 261 -2.43 0.45 6.59
CA GLU A 261 -3.35 1.52 6.27
C GLU A 261 -3.97 2.08 7.55
N ASN A 262 -4.01 3.40 7.70
CA ASN A 262 -4.75 4.08 8.76
C ASN A 262 -5.68 5.16 8.16
N ARG A 263 -6.24 6.02 9.01
CA ARG A 263 -7.10 7.14 8.58
C ARG A 263 -6.46 8.05 7.53
N ASP A 264 -5.19 8.36 7.70
CA ASP A 264 -4.51 9.48 7.01
C ASP A 264 -3.55 9.00 5.90
N TYR A 265 -2.97 7.81 6.08
CA TYR A 265 -1.92 7.26 5.21
C TYR A 265 -2.15 5.79 4.85
N ILE A 266 -1.56 5.38 3.73
CA ILE A 266 -1.22 4.00 3.40
C ILE A 266 0.29 3.93 3.27
N ILE A 267 0.95 2.95 3.90
CA ILE A 267 2.37 2.66 3.70
C ILE A 267 2.55 1.18 3.35
N SER A 268 3.40 0.91 2.37
CA SER A 268 3.78 -0.44 1.97
C SER A 268 5.26 -0.54 1.68
N ALA A 269 5.84 -1.70 2.01
CA ALA A 269 7.21 -2.09 1.72
C ALA A 269 7.33 -3.61 1.80
N ASN A 270 8.36 -4.20 1.19
CA ASN A 270 8.60 -5.64 1.27
C ASN A 270 9.19 -6.00 2.65
N PHE A 271 10.17 -5.23 3.11
CA PHE A 271 10.66 -5.30 4.49
C PHE A 271 10.05 -4.20 5.36
N ILE A 272 9.55 -4.58 6.54
CA ILE A 272 9.05 -3.69 7.59
C ILE A 272 9.61 -4.17 8.93
N ASP A 273 10.15 -3.24 9.72
CA ASP A 273 10.42 -3.42 11.14
C ASP A 273 9.85 -2.20 11.90
N TYR A 274 8.69 -2.38 12.53
CA TYR A 274 7.93 -1.30 13.18
C TYR A 274 7.62 -1.64 14.63
N ASP A 275 7.93 -0.72 15.54
CA ASP A 275 7.63 -0.78 16.96
C ASP A 275 6.52 0.23 17.29
N ASN A 276 5.34 -0.29 17.64
CA ASN A 276 4.16 0.53 17.91
C ASN A 276 4.23 1.30 19.25
N LEU A 277 5.07 0.89 20.20
CA LEU A 277 5.20 1.56 21.49
C LEU A 277 6.04 2.85 21.37
N THR A 278 7.03 2.82 20.48
CA THR A 278 7.91 3.97 20.17
C THR A 278 7.44 4.77 18.94
N GLU A 279 6.44 4.27 18.22
CA GLU A 279 5.99 4.73 16.89
C GLU A 279 7.10 4.82 15.83
N LYS A 280 8.16 4.00 15.95
CA LYS A 280 9.30 4.02 15.02
C LYS A 280 9.25 2.86 14.04
N GLY A 281 9.58 3.13 12.77
CA GLY A 281 9.61 2.12 11.72
C GLY A 281 10.80 2.26 10.77
N VAL A 282 11.30 1.12 10.32
CA VAL A 282 12.20 0.99 9.18
C VAL A 282 11.46 0.22 8.09
N PHE A 283 11.42 0.78 6.89
CA PHE A 283 10.78 0.22 5.71
C PHE A 283 11.85 0.09 4.63
N LYS A 284 11.93 -1.05 3.94
CA LYS A 284 12.89 -1.24 2.83
C LYS A 284 12.27 -2.04 1.70
N GLU A 285 12.83 -1.85 0.51
CA GLU A 285 12.44 -2.47 -0.76
C GLU A 285 11.02 -2.10 -1.18
N ASN A 286 10.88 -1.37 -2.29
CA ASN A 286 9.60 -0.89 -2.82
C ASN A 286 8.78 -0.07 -1.80
N VAL A 287 9.43 0.85 -1.08
CA VAL A 287 8.73 1.69 -0.09
C VAL A 287 7.81 2.67 -0.81
N GLN A 288 6.54 2.67 -0.44
CA GLN A 288 5.53 3.61 -0.92
C GLN A 288 4.69 4.10 0.26
N LEU A 289 4.65 5.41 0.49
CA LEU A 289 3.70 6.07 1.39
C LEU A 289 2.75 6.94 0.57
N TYR A 290 1.45 6.71 0.70
CA TYR A 290 0.40 7.54 0.12
C TYR A 290 -0.34 8.31 1.22
N TYR A 291 -0.33 9.64 1.12
CA TYR A 291 -1.05 10.55 2.01
C TYR A 291 -2.41 10.91 1.43
N LYS A 292 -3.48 10.48 2.11
CA LYS A 292 -4.85 10.49 1.60
C LYS A 292 -5.45 11.90 1.48
N LYS A 293 -5.14 12.80 2.42
CA LYS A 293 -5.71 14.16 2.49
C LYS A 293 -5.36 14.97 1.24
N GLU A 294 -4.09 14.93 0.86
CA GLU A 294 -3.50 15.79 -0.17
C GLU A 294 -3.23 15.09 -1.50
N ASN A 295 -3.58 13.80 -1.60
CA ASN A 295 -3.32 12.94 -2.76
C ASN A 295 -1.85 13.01 -3.19
N VAL A 296 -0.93 12.71 -2.25
CA VAL A 296 0.52 12.71 -2.48
C VAL A 296 1.07 11.32 -2.21
N THR A 297 1.89 10.81 -3.13
CA THR A 297 2.65 9.57 -2.94
C THR A 297 4.13 9.88 -2.82
N ILE A 298 4.82 9.22 -1.90
CA ILE A 298 6.28 9.23 -1.74
C ILE A 298 6.76 7.80 -1.94
N PHE A 299 7.77 7.64 -2.78
CA PHE A 299 8.48 6.38 -3.03
C PHE A 299 9.91 6.46 -2.49
N GLY A 300 10.55 5.30 -2.28
CA GLY A 300 11.97 5.15 -1.98
C GLY A 300 12.39 3.70 -1.83
N ASP A 301 13.69 3.43 -1.75
CA ASP A 301 14.24 2.09 -1.50
C ASP A 301 14.29 1.76 -0.01
N GLU A 302 14.47 2.79 0.82
CA GLU A 302 14.47 2.71 2.27
C GLU A 302 13.77 3.94 2.84
N ALA A 303 12.98 3.78 3.90
CA ALA A 303 12.44 4.89 4.66
C ALA A 303 12.47 4.64 6.17
N TYR A 304 12.73 5.71 6.91
CA TYR A 304 12.71 5.77 8.36
C TYR A 304 11.52 6.60 8.80
N TYR A 305 10.72 6.07 9.72
CA TYR A 305 9.52 6.70 10.24
C TYR A 305 9.63 6.96 11.74
N ASP A 306 9.25 8.15 12.16
CA ASP A 306 9.05 8.53 13.56
C ASP A 306 7.66 9.17 13.72
N GLY A 307 6.71 8.40 14.27
CA GLY A 307 5.33 8.85 14.48
C GLY A 307 5.17 9.90 15.57
N ILE A 308 6.14 10.03 16.49
CA ILE A 308 6.13 11.06 17.54
C ILE A 308 6.36 12.43 16.91
N SER A 309 7.38 12.57 16.06
CA SER A 309 7.59 13.79 15.26
C SER A 309 6.74 13.83 13.97
N SER A 310 5.98 12.77 13.69
CA SER A 310 5.18 12.59 12.47
C SER A 310 6.00 12.84 11.20
N ARG A 311 7.20 12.25 11.17
CA ARG A 311 8.25 12.43 10.17
C ARG A 311 8.55 11.11 9.44
N LEU A 312 8.75 11.20 8.13
CA LEU A 312 9.24 10.13 7.26
C LEU A 312 10.44 10.66 6.47
N ASP A 313 11.57 9.97 6.55
CA ASP A 313 12.77 10.23 5.75
C ASP A 313 12.92 9.08 4.74
N ALA A 314 12.82 9.35 3.45
CA ALA A 314 12.91 8.39 2.35
C ALA A 314 14.20 8.60 1.52
N TYR A 315 14.85 7.49 1.17
CA TYR A 315 16.18 7.41 0.58
C TYR A 315 16.20 6.51 -0.67
N GLY A 316 17.30 6.56 -1.43
CA GLY A 316 17.46 5.78 -2.66
C GLY A 316 16.74 6.46 -3.83
N ASP A 317 15.90 5.73 -4.55
CA ASP A 317 15.07 6.24 -5.65
C ASP A 317 13.90 7.15 -5.18
N ALA A 318 14.17 8.02 -4.21
CA ALA A 318 13.19 8.87 -3.54
C ALA A 318 12.45 9.78 -4.55
N LEU A 319 11.12 9.65 -4.58
CA LEU A 319 10.25 10.37 -5.51
C LEU A 319 8.93 10.77 -4.84
N LEU A 320 8.59 12.05 -4.88
CA LEU A 320 7.27 12.58 -4.55
C LEU A 320 6.45 12.74 -5.84
N VAL A 321 5.21 12.29 -5.80
CA VAL A 321 4.23 12.40 -6.89
C VAL A 321 2.96 13.05 -6.35
N LYS A 322 2.61 14.24 -6.86
CA LYS A 322 1.34 14.93 -6.57
C LYS A 322 0.54 15.10 -7.87
N PRO A 323 -0.45 14.23 -8.16
CA PRO A 323 -1.40 14.43 -9.25
C PRO A 323 -2.24 15.70 -9.05
N PHE A 324 -2.39 16.46 -10.13
CA PHE A 324 -3.32 17.56 -10.28
C PHE A 324 -4.40 17.20 -11.32
N LYS A 325 -5.38 18.10 -11.54
CA LYS A 325 -6.57 17.83 -12.37
C LYS A 325 -6.28 17.37 -13.81
N ASN A 326 -5.19 17.86 -14.39
CA ASN A 326 -4.83 17.70 -15.80
C ASN A 326 -3.36 17.26 -16.03
N ASP A 327 -2.54 17.17 -14.99
CA ASP A 327 -1.07 16.99 -15.05
C ASP A 327 -0.58 16.50 -13.68
N THR A 328 0.66 16.06 -13.55
CA THR A 328 1.24 15.54 -12.30
C THR A 328 2.59 16.20 -12.02
N LEU A 329 2.80 16.62 -10.77
CA LEU A 329 4.10 17.11 -10.30
C LEU A 329 4.91 15.96 -9.73
N TYR A 330 6.13 15.81 -10.24
CA TYR A 330 7.14 14.85 -9.80
C TYR A 330 8.32 15.61 -9.19
N ILE A 331 8.79 15.19 -8.02
CA ILE A 331 9.98 15.74 -7.35
C ILE A 331 10.85 14.57 -6.87
N SER A 332 12.03 14.39 -7.46
CA SER A 332 13.05 13.43 -6.99
C SER A 332 14.20 14.16 -6.30
N ALA A 333 14.81 13.52 -5.29
CA ALA A 333 15.99 14.03 -4.57
C ALA A 333 16.83 12.85 -4.04
N ASP A 334 18.05 13.09 -3.54
CA ASP A 334 18.82 12.03 -2.86
C ASP A 334 18.19 11.66 -1.50
N THR A 335 17.42 12.57 -0.91
CA THR A 335 16.60 12.31 0.28
C THR A 335 15.34 13.17 0.24
N LEU A 336 14.18 12.54 0.43
CA LEU A 336 12.89 13.22 0.62
C LEU A 336 12.44 13.09 2.07
N ILE A 337 12.03 14.20 2.68
CA ILE A 337 11.55 14.22 4.07
C ILE A 337 10.15 14.80 4.11
N ALA A 338 9.19 14.00 4.58
CA ALA A 338 7.83 14.45 4.89
C ALA A 338 7.70 14.64 6.39
N MET A 339 7.23 15.80 6.84
CA MET A 339 6.92 16.03 8.26
C MET A 339 5.71 16.94 8.43
N ASN A 340 4.99 16.77 9.54
CA ASN A 340 3.99 17.75 9.96
C ASN A 340 4.62 18.77 10.91
N ASP A 341 4.44 20.06 10.64
CA ASP A 341 4.76 21.12 11.60
C ASP A 341 3.83 20.99 12.81
N SER A 342 4.39 20.68 13.97
CA SER A 342 3.64 20.45 15.22
C SER A 342 2.99 21.72 15.79
N VAL A 343 3.35 22.91 15.31
CA VAL A 343 2.76 24.19 15.72
C VAL A 343 1.58 24.58 14.83
N ALA A 344 1.64 24.26 13.53
CA ALA A 344 0.65 24.69 12.54
C ALA A 344 -0.22 23.57 11.94
N ALA A 345 0.11 22.30 12.21
CA ALA A 345 -0.45 21.11 11.54
C ALA A 345 -0.34 21.16 9.99
N GLN A 346 0.68 21.86 9.48
CA GLN A 346 0.99 21.97 8.06
C GLN A 346 1.89 20.80 7.62
N GLN A 347 1.58 20.16 6.50
CA GLN A 347 2.40 19.09 5.94
C GLN A 347 3.48 19.74 5.03
N ARG A 348 4.76 19.55 5.39
CA ARG A 348 5.89 20.03 4.59
C ARG A 348 6.69 18.87 4.01
N PHE A 349 7.22 19.09 2.81
CA PHE A 349 8.15 18.18 2.15
C PHE A 349 9.47 18.89 1.88
N TYR A 350 10.57 18.21 2.15
CA TYR A 350 11.91 18.69 1.87
C TYR A 350 12.60 17.73 0.91
N GLY A 351 13.18 18.25 -0.16
CA GLY A 351 14.13 17.52 -1.00
C GLY A 351 15.54 17.99 -0.68
N TYR A 352 16.43 17.07 -0.33
CA TYR A 352 17.83 17.37 -0.06
C TYR A 352 18.73 16.72 -1.10
N ARG A 353 19.58 17.56 -1.70
CA ARG A 353 20.55 17.27 -2.78
C ARG A 353 19.89 16.81 -4.08
N ASN A 354 20.50 17.25 -5.20
CA ASN A 354 20.25 16.68 -6.54
C ASN A 354 18.76 16.72 -6.93
N VAL A 355 18.02 17.72 -6.44
CA VAL A 355 16.57 17.83 -6.62
C VAL A 355 16.28 18.05 -8.10
N LYS A 356 15.41 17.20 -8.65
CA LYS A 356 14.86 17.35 -10.01
C LYS A 356 13.35 17.36 -9.95
N ILE A 357 12.77 18.23 -10.76
CA ILE A 357 11.34 18.53 -10.75
C ILE A 357 10.84 18.44 -12.16
N TYR A 358 9.75 17.70 -12.35
CA TYR A 358 9.06 17.60 -13.62
C TYR A 358 7.55 17.76 -13.44
N LYS A 359 7.00 18.65 -14.24
CA LYS A 359 5.59 18.84 -14.58
C LYS A 359 5.57 19.22 -16.07
N GLN A 360 4.48 19.07 -16.81
CA GLN A 360 4.50 19.30 -18.27
C GLN A 360 4.92 20.74 -18.66
N ASP A 361 4.47 21.73 -17.89
CA ASP A 361 4.71 23.17 -18.08
C ASP A 361 5.88 23.74 -17.23
N LEU A 362 6.46 22.94 -16.33
CA LEU A 362 7.50 23.37 -15.42
C LEU A 362 8.50 22.24 -15.14
N GLN A 363 9.75 22.45 -15.54
CA GLN A 363 10.87 21.58 -15.18
C GLN A 363 11.85 22.36 -14.30
N GLY A 364 12.65 21.69 -13.46
CA GLY A 364 13.60 22.41 -12.62
C GLY A 364 14.62 21.54 -11.90
N ILE A 365 15.73 22.15 -11.53
CA ILE A 365 16.77 21.60 -10.66
C ILE A 365 17.16 22.59 -9.56
N CYS A 366 17.64 22.09 -8.43
CA CYS A 366 18.34 22.82 -7.37
C CYS A 366 19.11 21.84 -6.48
N ASP A 367 19.95 22.30 -5.56
CA ASP A 367 20.47 21.39 -4.52
C ASP A 367 19.33 20.97 -3.57
N SER A 368 18.57 21.93 -3.03
CA SER A 368 17.57 21.65 -2.00
C SER A 368 16.24 22.35 -2.27
N LEU A 369 15.15 21.75 -1.79
CA LEU A 369 13.78 22.24 -1.96
C LEU A 369 12.99 22.12 -0.66
N ASN A 370 12.07 23.06 -0.44
CA ASN A 370 11.02 22.97 0.58
C ASN A 370 9.66 23.26 -0.07
N TYR A 371 8.70 22.35 0.07
CA TYR A 371 7.32 22.53 -0.38
C TYR A 371 6.39 22.55 0.84
N ASP A 372 5.77 23.71 1.07
CA ASP A 372 4.65 23.87 1.99
C ASP A 372 3.33 23.60 1.25
N LEU A 373 2.63 22.52 1.61
CA LEU A 373 1.40 22.09 0.94
C LEU A 373 0.25 23.06 1.19
N GLU A 374 -0.01 23.37 2.46
CA GLU A 374 -1.12 24.23 2.90
C GLU A 374 -1.03 25.63 2.26
N ASP A 375 0.14 26.26 2.28
CA ASP A 375 0.34 27.56 1.62
C ASP A 375 0.48 27.43 0.09
N SER A 376 0.69 26.22 -0.41
CA SER A 376 0.97 25.88 -1.81
C SER A 376 2.18 26.64 -2.37
N ILE A 377 3.28 26.66 -1.60
CA ILE A 377 4.53 27.38 -1.92
C ILE A 377 5.70 26.42 -2.00
N ILE A 378 6.43 26.48 -3.11
CA ILE A 378 7.70 25.76 -3.32
C ILE A 378 8.86 26.76 -3.25
N TYR A 379 9.83 26.48 -2.40
CA TYR A 379 11.12 27.15 -2.30
C TYR A 379 12.18 26.27 -2.94
N PHE A 380 13.02 26.87 -3.79
CA PHE A 380 14.11 26.22 -4.51
C PHE A 380 15.40 26.93 -4.06
N ASP A 381 16.28 26.20 -3.40
CA ASP A 381 17.43 26.71 -2.66
C ASP A 381 18.75 26.15 -3.23
N TYR A 382 19.75 27.03 -3.27
CA TYR A 382 21.10 26.84 -3.80
C TYR A 382 21.14 26.40 -5.28
N ASP A 383 21.58 27.33 -6.13
CA ASP A 383 21.66 27.17 -7.59
C ASP A 383 20.36 26.68 -8.29
N PRO A 384 19.18 27.25 -7.96
CA PRO A 384 17.94 26.87 -8.62
C PRO A 384 17.90 27.33 -10.09
N VAL A 385 17.53 26.40 -10.98
CA VAL A 385 17.25 26.66 -12.39
C VAL A 385 15.90 26.04 -12.75
N LEU A 386 14.98 26.85 -13.27
CA LEU A 386 13.66 26.40 -13.73
C LEU A 386 13.52 26.64 -15.22
N TRP A 387 12.79 25.77 -15.90
CA TRP A 387 12.42 25.91 -17.30
C TRP A 387 10.90 25.85 -17.48
N ASN A 388 10.38 26.75 -18.31
CA ASN A 388 9.02 26.68 -18.84
C ASN A 388 9.10 26.96 -20.34
N THR A 389 8.66 26.01 -21.16
CA THR A 389 8.68 26.10 -22.63
C THR A 389 10.11 26.41 -23.13
N SER A 390 10.36 27.59 -23.71
CA SER A 390 11.66 28.08 -24.22
C SER A 390 12.45 28.93 -23.22
N ASN A 391 11.90 29.20 -22.03
CA ASN A 391 12.49 30.08 -21.03
C ASN A 391 13.25 29.28 -19.97
N GLN A 392 14.40 29.80 -19.54
CA GLN A 392 15.14 29.40 -18.34
C GLN A 392 15.14 30.56 -17.35
N LEU A 393 14.93 30.27 -16.07
CA LEU A 393 14.98 31.21 -14.96
C LEU A 393 15.99 30.71 -13.92
N SER A 394 16.86 31.58 -13.42
CA SER A 394 17.84 31.26 -12.38
C SER A 394 18.11 32.45 -11.45
N GLY A 395 18.69 32.16 -10.29
CA GLY A 395 19.12 33.14 -9.28
C GLY A 395 19.63 32.46 -8.01
N THR A 396 19.83 33.19 -6.92
CA THR A 396 20.30 32.60 -5.65
C THR A 396 19.21 31.78 -4.94
N ARG A 397 17.96 32.23 -4.99
CA ARG A 397 16.76 31.51 -4.52
C ARG A 397 15.59 31.76 -5.46
N ILE A 398 14.77 30.74 -5.69
CA ILE A 398 13.47 30.89 -6.35
C ILE A 398 12.36 30.49 -5.36
N LYS A 399 11.23 31.19 -5.42
CA LYS A 399 9.98 30.89 -4.71
C LYS A 399 8.85 30.87 -5.72
N ALA A 400 8.21 29.73 -5.92
CA ALA A 400 6.98 29.61 -6.70
C ALA A 400 5.78 29.48 -5.76
N LYS A 401 4.73 30.28 -6.00
CA LYS A 401 3.42 30.10 -5.37
C LYS A 401 2.46 29.50 -6.38
N LEU A 402 1.72 28.49 -5.97
CA LEU A 402 0.68 27.86 -6.77
C LEU A 402 -0.71 28.35 -6.33
N ARG A 403 -1.65 28.38 -7.28
CA ARG A 403 -3.09 28.62 -7.03
C ARG A 403 -3.87 27.78 -8.02
N ASP A 404 -4.94 27.12 -7.58
CA ASP A 404 -5.81 26.29 -8.44
C ASP A 404 -5.05 25.24 -9.31
N ASN A 405 -3.89 24.79 -8.81
CA ASN A 405 -2.95 23.85 -9.46
C ASN A 405 -2.12 24.42 -10.62
N THR A 406 -2.06 25.75 -10.78
CA THR A 406 -1.16 26.45 -11.71
C THR A 406 -0.21 27.38 -10.95
N VAL A 407 0.85 27.85 -11.61
CA VAL A 407 1.74 28.87 -11.03
C VAL A 407 1.01 30.22 -11.00
N ASP A 408 0.99 30.85 -9.84
CA ASP A 408 0.36 32.16 -9.55
C ASP A 408 1.40 33.29 -9.58
N SER A 409 2.56 33.03 -8.97
CA SER A 409 3.70 33.95 -8.97
C SER A 409 5.01 33.20 -8.77
N LEU A 410 6.09 33.77 -9.30
CA LEU A 410 7.46 33.29 -9.15
C LEU A 410 8.33 34.49 -8.75
N THR A 411 8.97 34.40 -7.60
CA THR A 411 9.95 35.37 -7.11
C THR A 411 11.35 34.78 -7.21
N ILE A 412 12.28 35.50 -7.83
CA ILE A 412 13.71 35.20 -7.81
C ILE A 412 14.38 36.26 -6.94
N THR A 413 15.17 35.83 -5.96
CA THR A 413 15.89 36.73 -5.04
C THR A 413 17.39 36.58 -5.22
N ASP A 414 18.05 37.73 -5.39
CA ASP A 414 19.47 37.89 -5.75
C ASP A 414 19.90 37.22 -7.07
N LYS A 415 20.70 37.93 -7.86
CA LYS A 415 21.21 37.54 -9.19
C LYS A 415 20.13 36.98 -10.14
N SER A 416 18.94 37.58 -10.13
CA SER A 416 17.86 37.13 -11.00
C SER A 416 18.28 37.19 -12.48
N PHE A 417 18.07 36.09 -13.20
CA PHE A 417 18.43 35.96 -14.62
C PHE A 417 17.36 35.13 -15.33
N VAL A 418 16.87 35.65 -16.46
CA VAL A 418 15.97 34.96 -17.39
C VAL A 418 16.64 34.91 -18.76
N ILE A 419 16.63 33.73 -19.38
CA ILE A 419 17.09 33.49 -20.75
C ILE A 419 15.93 32.90 -21.54
N SER A 420 15.67 33.42 -22.74
CA SER A 420 14.72 32.87 -23.69
C SER A 420 15.44 32.62 -25.02
N ALA A 421 15.38 31.38 -25.51
CA ALA A 421 15.95 31.03 -26.82
C ALA A 421 14.94 31.32 -27.94
N ASP A 422 15.38 32.02 -28.99
CA ASP A 422 14.60 32.20 -30.21
C ASP A 422 14.81 31.04 -31.21
N ILE A 423 14.04 31.05 -32.30
CA ILE A 423 14.10 30.02 -33.36
C ILE A 423 15.41 30.03 -34.16
N PHE A 424 16.23 31.07 -34.02
CA PHE A 424 17.52 31.25 -34.68
C PHE A 424 18.70 30.87 -33.77
N GLY A 425 18.43 30.41 -32.55
CA GLY A 425 19.45 30.05 -31.56
C GLY A 425 20.07 31.25 -30.84
N GLN A 426 19.44 32.42 -30.92
CA GLN A 426 19.83 33.62 -30.18
C GLN A 426 19.15 33.65 -28.81
N PHE A 427 19.77 34.34 -27.85
CA PHE A 427 19.31 34.35 -26.46
C PHE A 427 18.86 35.75 -26.05
N ASN A 428 17.55 35.95 -25.98
CA ASN A 428 16.98 37.10 -25.28
C ASN A 428 17.26 36.93 -23.78
N GLN A 429 17.81 37.96 -23.12
CA GLN A 429 18.33 37.87 -21.77
C GLN A 429 17.88 39.05 -20.94
N ILE A 430 17.48 38.79 -19.69
CA ILE A 430 17.08 39.81 -18.74
C ILE A 430 17.69 39.44 -17.39
N LYS A 431 18.43 40.36 -16.77
CA LYS A 431 18.96 40.18 -15.41
C LYS A 431 18.68 41.39 -14.52
N GLY A 432 18.71 41.16 -13.22
CA GLY A 432 18.69 42.20 -12.19
C GLY A 432 19.09 41.63 -10.83
N ARG A 433 18.79 42.38 -9.76
CA ARG A 433 18.95 41.87 -8.39
C ARG A 433 17.80 40.92 -8.06
N ASP A 434 16.57 41.39 -8.14
CA ASP A 434 15.37 40.63 -7.81
C ASP A 434 14.37 40.63 -8.97
N LEU A 435 13.59 39.55 -9.11
CA LEU A 435 12.55 39.41 -10.14
C LEU A 435 11.24 38.89 -9.54
N LEU A 436 10.12 39.46 -9.95
CA LEU A 436 8.78 38.96 -9.66
C LEU A 436 8.01 38.77 -10.98
N ALA A 437 7.73 37.52 -11.33
CA ALA A 437 6.77 37.16 -12.37
C ALA A 437 5.41 36.88 -11.73
N VAL A 438 4.35 37.46 -12.30
CA VAL A 438 2.94 37.24 -11.92
C VAL A 438 2.22 36.62 -13.10
N PHE A 439 1.47 35.56 -12.83
CA PHE A 439 0.75 34.78 -13.82
C PHE A 439 -0.76 34.99 -13.67
N ASP A 440 -1.49 34.71 -14.74
CA ASP A 440 -2.95 34.73 -14.79
C ASP A 440 -3.42 33.59 -15.69
N SER A 441 -4.23 32.68 -15.14
CA SER A 441 -4.70 31.47 -15.83
C SER A 441 -3.57 30.61 -16.45
N GLY A 442 -2.35 30.67 -15.90
CA GLY A 442 -1.16 29.95 -16.36
C GLY A 442 -0.24 30.72 -17.32
N TYR A 443 -0.68 31.87 -17.85
CA TYR A 443 0.12 32.74 -18.71
C TYR A 443 0.82 33.82 -17.89
N ILE A 444 2.01 34.25 -18.30
CA ILE A 444 2.70 35.39 -17.70
C ILE A 444 1.86 36.64 -18.00
N LYS A 445 1.55 37.43 -16.97
CA LYS A 445 0.83 38.71 -17.08
C LYS A 445 1.77 39.90 -16.93
N ARG A 446 2.74 39.77 -16.03
CA ARG A 446 3.69 40.85 -15.70
C ARG A 446 4.97 40.27 -15.14
N VAL A 447 6.11 40.83 -15.55
CA VAL A 447 7.41 40.60 -14.91
C VAL A 447 7.97 41.94 -14.44
N ASN A 448 8.37 42.02 -13.18
CA ASN A 448 9.11 43.14 -12.61
C ASN A 448 10.54 42.70 -12.29
N VAL A 449 11.52 43.48 -12.71
CA VAL A 449 12.92 43.35 -12.31
C VAL A 449 13.29 44.59 -11.50
N ASP A 450 13.81 44.40 -10.29
CA ASP A 450 14.20 45.48 -9.37
C ASP A 450 15.70 45.46 -9.09
N GLY A 451 16.35 46.62 -9.26
CA GLY A 451 17.77 46.84 -9.05
C GLY A 451 18.65 46.30 -10.19
N ASN A 452 19.51 47.17 -10.74
CA ASN A 452 20.54 46.84 -11.74
C ASN A 452 20.00 46.05 -12.95
N GLY A 453 18.83 46.45 -13.46
CA GLY A 453 18.22 45.85 -14.64
C GLY A 453 19.11 45.98 -15.87
N GLU A 454 19.40 44.87 -16.54
CA GLU A 454 20.03 44.85 -17.86
C GLU A 454 19.27 43.86 -18.76
N SER A 455 19.14 44.20 -20.05
CA SER A 455 18.42 43.41 -21.05
C SER A 455 19.18 43.36 -22.37
N ILE A 456 19.19 42.20 -23.01
CA ILE A 456 19.53 41.98 -24.41
C ILE A 456 18.29 41.42 -25.11
N TYR A 457 17.85 42.09 -26.18
CA TYR A 457 16.72 41.65 -27.01
C TYR A 457 17.07 41.69 -28.50
N PHE A 458 16.84 40.57 -29.19
CA PHE A 458 17.05 40.44 -30.63
C PHE A 458 15.79 40.86 -31.38
N MET A 459 15.92 41.89 -32.21
CA MET A 459 14.81 42.44 -33.00
C MET A 459 14.73 41.72 -34.34
N LEU A 460 13.65 40.97 -34.55
CA LEU A 460 13.35 40.28 -35.79
C LEU A 460 12.39 41.13 -36.65
N GLU A 461 12.58 41.13 -37.96
CA GLU A 461 11.64 41.68 -38.94
C GLU A 461 10.91 40.51 -39.62
N GLU A 462 9.60 40.39 -39.36
CA GLU A 462 8.73 39.40 -40.01
C GLU A 462 8.05 40.02 -41.24
N LYS A 463 8.14 39.33 -42.38
CA LYS A 463 7.44 39.69 -43.62
C LYS A 463 6.57 38.53 -44.06
N LYS A 464 5.31 38.80 -44.42
CA LYS A 464 4.34 37.75 -44.79
C LYS A 464 4.83 36.96 -46.00
N GLY A 465 5.22 35.70 -45.77
CA GLY A 465 5.69 34.77 -46.80
C GLY A 465 7.21 34.74 -46.99
N GLU A 466 7.97 35.44 -46.14
CA GLU A 466 9.45 35.41 -46.11
C GLU A 466 9.94 34.86 -44.75
N GLU A 467 11.19 34.39 -44.69
CA GLU A 467 11.82 34.02 -43.43
C GLU A 467 12.11 35.29 -42.58
N SER A 468 11.86 35.24 -41.27
CA SER A 468 12.10 36.37 -40.37
C SER A 468 13.59 36.72 -40.34
N THR A 469 13.93 38.01 -40.48
CA THR A 469 15.33 38.45 -40.58
C THR A 469 15.78 39.25 -39.36
N LEU A 470 17.04 39.11 -38.95
CA LEU A 470 17.58 39.87 -37.82
C LEU A 470 17.81 41.34 -38.20
N LYS A 471 17.05 42.24 -37.57
CA LYS A 471 17.16 43.70 -37.75
C LYS A 471 18.26 44.33 -36.89
N GLY A 472 18.57 43.72 -35.74
CA GLY A 472 19.63 44.14 -34.83
C GLY A 472 19.38 43.67 -33.40
N MET A 473 20.30 44.00 -32.50
CA MET A 473 20.23 43.64 -31.08
C MET A 473 20.16 44.90 -30.22
N ASN A 474 19.16 44.97 -29.34
CA ASN A 474 18.99 46.06 -28.40
C ASN A 474 19.62 45.67 -27.05
N TYR A 475 20.58 46.46 -26.56
CA TYR A 475 21.14 46.34 -25.21
C TYR A 475 20.70 47.54 -24.38
N ILE A 476 20.07 47.30 -23.22
CA ILE A 476 19.60 48.36 -22.30
C ILE A 476 20.02 48.03 -20.87
N LYS A 477 20.37 49.07 -20.10
CA LYS A 477 20.62 49.07 -18.66
C LYS A 477 19.77 50.15 -17.98
N CYS A 478 19.21 49.87 -16.80
CA CYS A 478 18.41 50.80 -16.00
C CYS A 478 18.35 50.34 -14.52
N SER A 479 17.66 51.07 -13.63
CA SER A 479 17.39 50.52 -12.29
C SER A 479 16.38 49.37 -12.34
N ASN A 480 15.27 49.55 -13.06
CA ASN A 480 14.10 48.66 -13.00
C ASN A 480 13.54 48.37 -14.39
N ILE A 481 13.09 47.14 -14.62
CA ILE A 481 12.40 46.72 -15.85
C ILE A 481 11.00 46.24 -15.49
N ILE A 482 9.97 46.70 -16.21
CA ILE A 482 8.62 46.14 -16.14
C ILE A 482 8.25 45.64 -17.52
N MET A 483 7.85 44.38 -17.62
CA MET A 483 7.26 43.78 -18.82
C MET A 483 5.79 43.49 -18.55
N LYS A 484 4.93 43.79 -19.53
CA LYS A 484 3.51 43.40 -19.58
C LYS A 484 3.28 42.50 -20.77
N PHE A 485 2.31 41.59 -20.63
CA PHE A 485 2.01 40.56 -21.62
C PHE A 485 0.51 40.48 -21.88
N ILE A 486 0.16 40.08 -23.10
CA ILE A 486 -1.21 39.75 -23.53
C ILE A 486 -1.48 38.25 -23.25
N SER A 487 -2.72 37.82 -23.48
CA SER A 487 -3.37 36.58 -23.03
C SER A 487 -2.76 35.23 -23.46
N ASP A 488 -1.57 35.22 -24.05
CA ASP A 488 -0.87 34.07 -24.66
C ASP A 488 0.65 34.09 -24.43
N ASN A 489 1.15 34.96 -23.56
CA ASN A 489 2.56 35.34 -23.37
C ASN A 489 3.18 36.21 -24.50
N GLU A 490 2.38 36.76 -25.43
CA GLU A 490 2.86 37.84 -26.30
C GLU A 490 3.26 39.07 -25.46
N LEU A 491 4.42 39.65 -25.74
CA LEU A 491 4.94 40.82 -25.05
C LEU A 491 4.27 42.10 -25.59
N ASP A 492 3.57 42.81 -24.71
CA ASP A 492 2.86 44.06 -25.02
C ASP A 492 3.75 45.29 -24.84
N GLU A 493 4.39 45.41 -23.67
CA GLU A 493 5.13 46.60 -23.28
C GLU A 493 6.36 46.23 -22.44
N ILE A 494 7.52 46.83 -22.76
CA ILE A 494 8.67 46.90 -21.84
C ILE A 494 8.90 48.36 -21.43
N LEU A 495 8.86 48.60 -20.12
CA LEU A 495 9.22 49.87 -19.49
C LEU A 495 10.57 49.75 -18.80
N PHE A 496 11.54 50.54 -19.26
CA PHE A 496 12.85 50.70 -18.62
C PHE A 496 12.81 51.95 -17.74
N LEU A 497 12.82 51.77 -16.42
CA LEU A 497 12.58 52.83 -15.46
C LEU A 497 13.86 53.22 -14.72
N GLN A 498 14.00 54.54 -14.52
CA GLN A 498 15.13 55.23 -13.88
C GLN A 498 16.47 55.00 -14.61
N GLN A 499 16.99 56.09 -15.18
CA GLN A 499 18.27 56.12 -15.90
C GLN A 499 18.44 55.00 -16.96
N PRO A 500 17.50 54.85 -17.92
CA PRO A 500 17.68 53.92 -19.02
C PRO A 500 18.78 54.39 -19.98
N GLU A 501 19.85 53.62 -20.06
CA GLU A 501 20.95 53.78 -21.01
C GLU A 501 20.96 52.56 -21.95
N GLY A 502 20.98 52.78 -23.26
CA GLY A 502 20.92 51.67 -24.21
C GLY A 502 21.42 51.99 -25.60
N GLN A 503 21.69 50.94 -26.36
CA GLN A 503 22.20 51.01 -27.74
C GLN A 503 21.61 49.90 -28.60
N VAL A 504 21.35 50.23 -29.87
CA VAL A 504 21.02 49.24 -30.91
C VAL A 504 22.31 48.89 -31.66
N ILE A 505 22.68 47.62 -31.61
CA ILE A 505 23.83 47.05 -32.31
C ILE A 505 23.34 46.47 -33.64
N PRO A 506 23.80 46.97 -34.80
CA PRO A 506 23.47 46.42 -36.10
C PRO A 506 23.93 44.95 -36.24
N PRO A 507 23.23 44.11 -37.03
CA PRO A 507 23.52 42.67 -37.15
C PRO A 507 24.99 42.34 -37.42
N GLN A 508 25.65 43.14 -38.28
CA GLN A 508 27.05 42.94 -38.68
C GLN A 508 28.08 43.22 -37.57
N LEU A 509 27.66 43.84 -36.46
CA LEU A 509 28.50 44.17 -35.30
C LEU A 509 28.17 43.30 -34.07
N ILE A 510 27.22 42.37 -34.19
CA ILE A 510 26.91 41.41 -33.14
C ILE A 510 28.05 40.38 -33.09
N THR A 511 28.56 40.13 -31.89
CA THR A 511 29.62 39.15 -31.61
C THR A 511 29.24 38.41 -30.34
N ARG A 512 29.72 37.17 -30.17
CA ARG A 512 29.44 36.39 -28.97
C ARG A 512 29.70 37.15 -27.65
N LYS A 513 30.71 38.02 -27.64
CA LYS A 513 31.10 38.83 -26.48
C LYS A 513 30.10 39.95 -26.14
N ASN A 514 29.36 40.48 -27.11
CA ASN A 514 28.36 41.54 -26.88
C ASN A 514 26.91 41.02 -26.88
N SER A 515 26.69 39.76 -27.29
CA SER A 515 25.41 39.06 -27.25
C SER A 515 25.13 38.29 -25.96
N GLU A 516 26.02 38.33 -24.97
CA GLU A 516 25.89 37.64 -23.69
C GLU A 516 26.06 38.65 -22.54
N LEU A 517 25.10 38.72 -21.60
CA LEU A 517 25.23 39.52 -20.38
C LEU A 517 26.21 38.84 -19.40
N ASN A 518 26.89 39.62 -18.55
CA ASN A 518 27.69 39.05 -17.46
C ASN A 518 26.88 38.05 -16.62
N ASN A 519 27.46 36.87 -16.37
CA ASN A 519 26.86 35.69 -15.73
C ASN A 519 25.81 34.94 -16.57
N PHE A 520 25.76 35.15 -17.89
CA PHE A 520 25.01 34.31 -18.82
C PHE A 520 25.41 32.83 -18.68
N SER A 521 24.43 31.94 -18.52
CA SER A 521 24.61 30.50 -18.43
C SER A 521 23.36 29.78 -18.92
N TRP A 522 23.41 29.26 -20.14
CA TRP A 522 22.34 28.44 -20.72
C TRP A 522 22.57 26.96 -20.38
N ARG A 523 21.67 26.38 -19.60
CA ARG A 523 21.82 25.09 -18.91
C ARG A 523 20.83 24.04 -19.42
N ILE A 524 20.39 24.15 -20.68
CA ILE A 524 19.32 23.31 -21.24
C ILE A 524 19.62 21.80 -21.18
N GLU A 525 20.90 21.40 -21.22
CA GLU A 525 21.34 20.01 -21.09
C GLU A 525 21.09 19.42 -19.69
N GLU A 526 20.90 20.26 -18.66
CA GLU A 526 20.56 19.85 -17.30
C GLU A 526 19.04 19.76 -17.07
N LYS A 527 18.23 20.18 -18.05
CA LYS A 527 16.76 20.22 -17.94
C LYS A 527 16.20 18.80 -17.79
N PRO A 528 15.55 18.46 -16.65
CA PRO A 528 15.11 17.11 -16.40
C PRO A 528 13.94 16.73 -17.31
N THR A 529 14.01 15.53 -17.88
CA THR A 529 12.91 14.90 -18.60
C THR A 529 12.13 13.97 -17.68
N TYR A 530 10.87 13.66 -18.05
CA TYR A 530 10.08 12.63 -17.36
C TYR A 530 10.85 11.32 -17.21
N ASN A 531 11.49 10.85 -18.29
CA ASN A 531 12.26 9.62 -18.29
C ASN A 531 13.44 9.66 -17.31
N MET A 532 14.11 10.80 -17.11
CA MET A 532 15.20 10.92 -16.14
C MET A 532 14.70 10.84 -14.69
N ILE A 533 13.48 11.31 -14.40
CA ILE A 533 12.87 11.21 -13.07
C ILE A 533 12.26 9.81 -12.83
N MET A 534 11.89 9.09 -13.88
CA MET A 534 11.36 7.73 -13.80
C MET A 534 12.39 6.60 -13.99
N GLN A 535 13.60 6.90 -14.43
CA GLN A 535 14.71 5.93 -14.51
C GLN A 535 15.02 5.34 -13.13
N GLY A 536 15.53 4.10 -13.09
CA GLY A 536 15.73 3.31 -11.86
C GLY A 536 14.45 2.64 -11.35
N ARG A 537 13.32 3.35 -11.41
CA ARG A 537 12.02 2.91 -10.87
C ARG A 537 11.35 1.93 -11.82
N SER A 538 11.15 0.70 -11.38
CA SER A 538 10.44 -0.33 -12.14
C SER A 538 8.95 0.04 -12.29
N THR A 539 8.60 0.62 -13.44
CA THR A 539 7.22 0.97 -13.77
C THR A 539 6.28 -0.24 -13.71
N GLU A 540 6.80 -1.46 -13.93
CA GLU A 540 6.04 -2.69 -13.73
C GLU A 540 5.81 -3.07 -12.26
N GLU A 541 6.72 -2.80 -11.32
CA GLU A 541 6.54 -3.19 -9.91
C GLU A 541 5.80 -2.11 -9.13
N ALA A 542 6.07 -0.83 -9.42
CA ALA A 542 5.21 0.28 -9.01
C ALA A 542 3.77 0.09 -9.53
N ALA A 543 3.58 -0.37 -10.77
CA ALA A 543 2.24 -0.71 -11.28
C ALA A 543 1.64 -1.94 -10.59
N LYS A 544 2.38 -3.05 -10.42
CA LYS A 544 1.93 -4.26 -9.69
C LYS A 544 1.50 -3.95 -8.24
N ASN A 545 2.18 -3.01 -7.58
CA ASN A 545 1.87 -2.60 -6.21
C ASN A 545 0.79 -1.51 -6.13
N THR A 546 0.54 -0.75 -7.20
CA THR A 546 -0.58 0.21 -7.26
C THR A 546 -1.89 -0.46 -7.72
N TYR A 547 -1.84 -1.49 -8.57
CA TYR A 547 -2.98 -2.30 -9.02
C TYR A 547 -2.59 -3.77 -9.19
N LYS A 548 -3.35 -4.71 -8.60
CA LYS A 548 -3.07 -6.15 -8.77
C LYS A 548 -3.39 -6.60 -10.20
N VAL A 549 -2.38 -6.66 -11.06
CA VAL A 549 -2.55 -7.24 -12.41
C VAL A 549 -2.70 -8.75 -12.29
N LYS A 550 -3.75 -9.31 -12.88
CA LYS A 550 -3.99 -10.76 -12.96
C LYS A 550 -4.08 -11.21 -14.42
N GLU A 551 -3.65 -12.43 -14.68
CA GLU A 551 -3.76 -13.06 -16.00
C GLU A 551 -4.88 -14.09 -15.97
N VAL A 552 -5.86 -13.98 -16.87
CA VAL A 552 -6.98 -14.92 -17.01
C VAL A 552 -7.19 -15.16 -18.51
N ASP A 553 -7.25 -16.43 -18.91
CA ASP A 553 -7.48 -16.89 -20.29
C ASP A 553 -6.61 -16.18 -21.36
N GLY A 554 -5.35 -15.89 -21.02
CA GLY A 554 -4.38 -15.26 -21.93
C GLY A 554 -4.45 -13.73 -22.01
N HIS A 555 -5.29 -13.09 -21.20
CA HIS A 555 -5.43 -11.63 -21.16
C HIS A 555 -4.96 -11.04 -19.82
N ARG A 556 -4.20 -9.94 -19.89
CA ARG A 556 -3.72 -9.18 -18.72
C ARG A 556 -4.82 -8.24 -18.23
N ILE A 557 -5.35 -8.50 -17.03
CA ILE A 557 -6.40 -7.74 -16.36
C ILE A 557 -5.76 -6.74 -15.39
N ILE A 558 -6.12 -5.46 -15.50
CA ILE A 558 -5.87 -4.45 -14.48
C ILE A 558 -7.08 -4.45 -13.54
N ASP A 559 -6.89 -4.82 -12.27
CA ASP A 559 -7.96 -4.90 -11.27
C ASP A 559 -8.27 -3.50 -10.73
N SER A 560 -9.41 -2.92 -11.14
CA SER A 560 -10.01 -1.71 -10.57
C SER A 560 -11.39 -2.04 -9.99
N ASP A 561 -11.80 -1.34 -8.93
CA ASP A 561 -12.99 -1.67 -8.13
C ASP A 561 -14.35 -1.58 -8.88
N PHE A 562 -14.38 -1.31 -10.19
CA PHE A 562 -15.60 -1.12 -10.97
C PHE A 562 -15.71 -1.95 -12.26
N PHE A 563 -14.76 -1.89 -13.20
CA PHE A 563 -14.86 -2.62 -14.48
C PHE A 563 -13.47 -2.91 -15.09
N GLY A 564 -13.31 -4.11 -15.66
CA GLY A 564 -12.22 -4.40 -16.61
C GLY A 564 -12.65 -4.07 -18.04
N VAL A 565 -11.73 -3.57 -18.86
CA VAL A 565 -11.96 -3.28 -20.29
C VAL A 565 -10.85 -3.91 -21.13
N TYR A 566 -11.23 -4.71 -22.13
CA TYR A 566 -10.35 -5.37 -23.08
C TYR A 566 -10.58 -4.80 -24.49
N LEU A 567 -9.50 -4.39 -25.16
CA LEU A 567 -9.52 -4.07 -26.58
C LEU A 567 -8.92 -5.26 -27.34
N SER A 568 -9.66 -5.78 -28.32
CA SER A 568 -9.17 -6.79 -29.27
C SER A 568 -7.87 -6.38 -29.96
N GLU A 569 -7.03 -7.36 -30.34
CA GLU A 569 -5.72 -7.12 -30.97
C GLU A 569 -5.80 -6.31 -32.27
N ASP A 570 -6.88 -6.49 -33.05
CA ASP A 570 -7.14 -5.72 -34.28
C ASP A 570 -7.75 -4.31 -34.01
N LYS A 571 -8.00 -3.98 -32.74
CA LYS A 571 -8.64 -2.76 -32.24
C LYS A 571 -10.06 -2.51 -32.77
N THR A 572 -10.74 -3.51 -33.33
CA THR A 572 -12.11 -3.38 -33.88
C THR A 572 -13.22 -3.65 -32.88
N LYS A 573 -12.91 -4.33 -31.76
CA LYS A 573 -13.87 -4.77 -30.74
C LYS A 573 -13.42 -4.42 -29.33
N LEU A 574 -14.37 -4.01 -28.50
CA LEU A 574 -14.17 -3.64 -27.09
C LEU A 574 -15.04 -4.51 -26.20
N THR A 575 -14.43 -5.26 -25.28
CA THR A 575 -15.10 -6.17 -24.35
C THR A 575 -15.04 -5.63 -22.92
N TYR A 576 -16.19 -5.53 -22.27
CA TYR A 576 -16.30 -5.24 -20.84
C TYR A 576 -16.24 -6.52 -20.04
N TYR A 577 -15.63 -6.43 -18.86
CA TYR A 577 -15.69 -7.44 -17.83
C TYR A 577 -16.11 -6.82 -16.51
N ASN A 578 -17.06 -7.43 -15.80
CA ASN A 578 -17.31 -7.13 -14.40
C ASN A 578 -17.56 -8.43 -13.63
N PRO A 579 -16.80 -8.75 -12.57
CA PRO A 579 -16.98 -9.99 -11.81
C PRO A 579 -18.25 -10.01 -10.94
N LYS A 580 -18.80 -8.84 -10.55
CA LYS A 580 -20.00 -8.69 -9.72
C LYS A 580 -20.75 -7.39 -10.04
N LEU A 581 -21.60 -7.41 -11.06
CA LEU A 581 -22.52 -6.30 -11.31
C LEU A 581 -23.47 -6.11 -10.11
N PRO A 582 -23.62 -4.88 -9.57
CA PRO A 582 -24.54 -4.60 -8.47
C PRO A 582 -25.99 -4.79 -8.93
N ALA A 583 -26.87 -5.23 -8.03
CA ALA A 583 -28.26 -5.61 -8.35
C ALA A 583 -29.21 -4.45 -8.73
N ARG A 584 -28.68 -3.27 -9.12
CA ARG A 584 -29.46 -2.13 -9.61
C ARG A 584 -29.51 -2.13 -11.13
N ASN A 585 -30.58 -1.60 -11.71
CA ASN A 585 -30.62 -1.39 -13.16
C ASN A 585 -29.55 -0.35 -13.57
N LEU A 586 -28.71 -0.69 -14.56
CA LEU A 586 -27.61 0.15 -15.07
C LEU A 586 -27.95 0.80 -16.42
N GLU A 587 -29.18 0.60 -16.92
CA GLU A 587 -29.69 1.27 -18.12
C GLU A 587 -29.46 2.79 -18.02
N ASN A 588 -28.82 3.34 -19.05
CA ASN A 588 -28.48 4.77 -19.17
C ASN A 588 -27.49 5.31 -18.11
N GLU A 589 -26.79 4.47 -17.34
CA GLU A 589 -25.74 4.93 -16.44
C GLU A 589 -24.34 5.01 -17.09
N PHE A 590 -24.08 4.38 -18.24
CA PHE A 590 -22.72 4.34 -18.81
C PHE A 590 -22.66 4.74 -20.29
N PHE A 591 -21.62 5.50 -20.63
CA PHE A 591 -21.33 6.01 -21.96
C PHE A 591 -19.84 5.95 -22.24
N LEU A 592 -19.49 5.71 -23.49
CA LEU A 592 -18.13 5.58 -23.98
C LEU A 592 -17.86 6.72 -24.95
N TYR A 593 -16.75 7.41 -24.74
CA TYR A 593 -16.31 8.51 -25.59
C TYR A 593 -15.09 8.03 -26.36
N VAL A 594 -15.27 7.77 -27.66
CA VAL A 594 -14.26 7.19 -28.55
C VAL A 594 -13.67 8.31 -29.41
N TYR A 595 -12.41 8.63 -29.15
CA TYR A 595 -11.67 9.71 -29.81
C TYR A 595 -10.83 9.16 -30.96
N PRO A 596 -10.91 9.73 -32.17
CA PRO A 596 -10.13 9.29 -33.33
C PRO A 596 -8.67 9.76 -33.21
N GLN A 597 -7.78 9.19 -34.01
CA GLN A 597 -6.46 9.76 -34.27
C GLN A 597 -6.54 11.06 -35.07
N ASN A 598 -7.41 11.14 -36.08
CA ASN A 598 -7.71 12.40 -36.79
C ASN A 598 -9.19 12.77 -36.65
N LYS A 599 -9.45 14.01 -36.25
CA LYS A 599 -10.82 14.56 -36.12
C LYS A 599 -11.62 14.55 -37.44
N ARG A 600 -10.95 14.42 -38.59
CA ARG A 600 -11.57 14.28 -39.93
C ARG A 600 -12.20 12.91 -40.17
N ASP A 601 -11.79 11.89 -39.43
CA ASP A 601 -12.20 10.48 -39.61
C ASP A 601 -13.53 10.16 -38.89
N LEU A 602 -14.09 11.14 -38.15
CA LEU A 602 -15.40 11.06 -37.52
C LEU A 602 -16.53 11.23 -38.55
N PRO A 603 -17.71 10.64 -38.31
CA PRO A 603 -18.95 11.06 -38.98
C PRO A 603 -19.21 12.57 -38.77
N GLU A 604 -19.81 13.25 -39.74
CA GLU A 604 -19.97 14.72 -39.73
C GLU A 604 -20.66 15.24 -38.46
N GLU A 605 -21.71 14.55 -38.02
CA GLU A 605 -22.47 14.82 -36.81
C GLU A 605 -21.61 14.78 -35.52
N PHE A 606 -20.50 14.02 -35.54
CA PHE A 606 -19.55 13.95 -34.43
C PHE A 606 -18.30 14.83 -34.63
N LYS A 607 -18.08 15.40 -35.82
CA LYS A 607 -16.91 16.25 -36.10
C LYS A 607 -16.88 17.53 -35.28
N LEU A 608 -18.01 18.09 -34.86
CA LEU A 608 -17.97 19.27 -33.99
C LEU A 608 -17.35 18.90 -32.62
N TYR A 609 -17.85 17.83 -32.01
CA TYR A 609 -17.50 17.34 -30.68
C TYR A 609 -16.12 16.69 -30.60
N GLY A 610 -15.66 16.03 -31.67
CA GLY A 610 -14.33 15.42 -31.73
C GLY A 610 -14.22 14.00 -31.13
N TYR A 611 -15.36 13.35 -30.89
CA TYR A 611 -15.47 11.96 -30.42
C TYR A 611 -16.84 11.39 -30.80
N VAL A 612 -16.95 10.07 -30.95
CA VAL A 612 -18.24 9.37 -30.99
C VAL A 612 -18.64 9.00 -29.56
N VAL A 613 -19.92 9.17 -29.23
CA VAL A 613 -20.50 8.65 -27.98
C VAL A 613 -21.19 7.33 -28.28
N ILE A 614 -20.80 6.25 -27.58
CA ILE A 614 -21.47 4.95 -27.68
C ILE A 614 -22.20 4.70 -26.35
N PRO A 615 -23.54 4.61 -26.35
CA PRO A 615 -24.33 4.43 -25.14
C PRO A 615 -24.47 2.94 -24.78
N PHE A 616 -24.51 2.64 -23.48
CA PHE A 616 -24.57 1.28 -22.94
C PHE A 616 -25.93 0.57 -23.11
N TYR A 617 -26.95 1.20 -23.72
CA TYR A 617 -28.30 0.61 -23.87
C TYR A 617 -28.45 -0.36 -25.06
N ASN A 618 -27.45 -0.48 -25.95
CA ASN A 618 -27.50 -1.42 -27.07
C ASN A 618 -27.16 -2.88 -26.68
N MET A 619 -27.11 -3.18 -25.38
CA MET A 619 -26.95 -4.55 -24.87
C MET A 619 -28.33 -5.19 -24.74
N ASP A 620 -28.52 -6.34 -25.39
CA ASP A 620 -29.78 -7.09 -25.32
C ASP A 620 -30.06 -7.50 -23.86
N THR A 621 -31.24 -7.13 -23.33
CA THR A 621 -31.50 -7.17 -21.88
C THR A 621 -31.63 -8.58 -21.31
N GLU A 622 -31.74 -9.60 -22.18
CA GLU A 622 -31.76 -11.02 -21.80
C GLU A 622 -30.42 -11.54 -21.23
N VAL A 623 -29.30 -10.83 -21.43
CA VAL A 623 -27.97 -11.24 -20.95
C VAL A 623 -27.71 -10.83 -19.49
N TYR A 624 -28.53 -9.93 -18.92
CA TYR A 624 -28.31 -9.41 -17.57
C TYR A 624 -28.76 -10.40 -16.47
N LYS A 625 -27.80 -10.86 -15.64
CA LYS A 625 -28.06 -11.64 -14.42
C LYS A 625 -27.34 -11.02 -13.22
N PRO A 626 -28.07 -10.47 -12.22
CA PRO A 626 -27.45 -9.87 -11.03
C PRO A 626 -26.49 -10.80 -10.31
N ASN A 627 -25.38 -10.26 -9.80
CA ASN A 627 -24.33 -10.99 -9.07
C ASN A 627 -23.62 -12.12 -9.84
N GLN A 628 -23.73 -12.19 -11.17
CA GLN A 628 -22.91 -13.07 -12.01
C GLN A 628 -21.84 -12.26 -12.77
N PRO A 629 -20.70 -12.89 -13.16
CA PRO A 629 -19.73 -12.25 -14.03
C PRO A 629 -20.35 -11.95 -15.39
N PHE A 630 -20.12 -10.75 -15.90
CA PHE A 630 -20.65 -10.28 -17.16
C PHE A 630 -19.54 -9.96 -18.14
N PHE A 631 -19.70 -10.43 -19.38
CA PHE A 631 -18.84 -10.12 -20.52
C PHE A 631 -19.70 -9.58 -21.66
N TYR A 632 -19.36 -8.42 -22.20
CA TYR A 632 -20.07 -7.85 -23.36
C TYR A 632 -19.10 -7.23 -24.34
N THR A 633 -19.20 -7.62 -25.62
CA THR A 633 -18.31 -7.15 -26.69
C THR A 633 -19.11 -6.33 -27.69
N GLN A 634 -18.70 -5.08 -27.90
CA GLN A 634 -19.22 -4.23 -28.99
C GLN A 634 -18.18 -4.06 -30.10
N GLU A 635 -18.64 -3.91 -31.34
CA GLU A 635 -17.79 -3.40 -32.42
C GLU A 635 -17.59 -1.89 -32.26
N LEU A 636 -16.38 -1.43 -32.58
CA LEU A 636 -15.98 -0.03 -32.51
C LEU A 636 -16.12 0.66 -33.87
N PRO A 637 -16.22 2.00 -33.91
CA PRO A 637 -16.25 2.76 -35.16
C PRO A 637 -15.03 2.46 -36.03
N LYS A 638 -15.22 2.41 -37.35
CA LYS A 638 -14.22 1.99 -38.35
C LYS A 638 -13.14 3.06 -38.65
N PHE A 639 -12.70 3.80 -37.64
CA PHE A 639 -11.58 4.75 -37.71
C PHE A 639 -10.49 4.39 -36.70
N LYS A 640 -9.25 4.87 -36.91
CA LYS A 640 -8.17 4.63 -35.96
C LYS A 640 -8.43 5.40 -34.66
N ILE A 641 -8.46 4.69 -33.54
CA ILE A 641 -8.77 5.24 -32.23
C ILE A 641 -7.48 5.71 -31.55
N LYS A 642 -7.53 6.91 -30.95
CA LYS A 642 -6.46 7.48 -30.12
C LYS A 642 -6.69 7.24 -28.64
N LYS A 643 -7.96 7.33 -28.22
CA LYS A 643 -8.34 7.31 -26.81
C LYS A 643 -9.77 6.83 -26.64
N ILE A 644 -10.04 6.09 -25.57
CA ILE A 644 -11.39 5.77 -25.10
C ILE A 644 -11.50 6.19 -23.64
N THR A 645 -12.60 6.83 -23.27
CA THR A 645 -12.91 7.18 -21.87
C THR A 645 -14.33 6.75 -21.50
N THR A 646 -14.56 6.38 -20.24
CA THR A 646 -15.88 6.05 -19.70
C THR A 646 -16.49 7.26 -18.97
N GLY A 647 -17.83 7.31 -18.87
CA GLY A 647 -18.51 8.37 -18.11
C GLY A 647 -20.01 8.13 -17.90
N GLN A 648 -20.58 8.85 -16.94
CA GLN A 648 -22.02 8.82 -16.64
C GLN A 648 -22.79 9.84 -17.50
N LYS A 649 -24.12 9.63 -17.62
CA LYS A 649 -25.04 10.38 -18.49
C LYS A 649 -24.81 11.90 -18.50
N ILE A 650 -24.54 12.47 -19.68
CA ILE A 650 -24.75 13.89 -19.92
C ILE A 650 -26.26 14.13 -19.97
N LYS A 651 -26.76 15.18 -19.31
CA LYS A 651 -28.14 15.62 -19.48
C LYS A 651 -28.28 16.18 -20.90
N VAL A 652 -28.69 15.33 -21.84
CA VAL A 652 -29.15 15.72 -23.17
C VAL A 652 -30.46 16.48 -22.99
N GLU A 653 -30.53 17.68 -23.53
CA GLU A 653 -31.81 18.31 -23.84
C GLU A 653 -32.12 17.95 -25.29
N ILE A 654 -33.30 17.33 -25.48
CA ILE A 654 -33.85 17.06 -26.80
C ILE A 654 -34.64 18.31 -27.15
N ASP A 655 -34.35 18.90 -28.30
CA ASP A 655 -35.15 20.00 -28.81
C ASP A 655 -36.55 19.47 -29.16
N GLU A 656 -37.59 19.96 -28.49
CA GLU A 656 -38.94 19.37 -28.56
C GLU A 656 -39.65 19.64 -29.90
N GLU A 657 -39.15 20.55 -30.75
CA GLU A 657 -39.71 20.82 -32.09
C GLU A 657 -39.00 20.01 -33.19
N THR A 658 -37.70 19.73 -33.05
CA THR A 658 -36.88 19.07 -34.09
C THR A 658 -36.49 17.63 -33.77
N GLY A 659 -36.50 17.22 -32.50
CA GLY A 659 -36.09 15.89 -32.05
C GLY A 659 -34.57 15.66 -32.04
N GLU A 660 -33.74 16.68 -32.31
CA GLU A 660 -32.29 16.54 -32.26
C GLU A 660 -31.76 16.46 -30.81
N VAL A 661 -30.74 15.62 -30.64
CA VAL A 661 -30.02 15.37 -29.39
C VAL A 661 -28.95 16.44 -29.22
N ILE A 662 -29.17 17.44 -28.36
CA ILE A 662 -28.17 18.50 -28.12
C ILE A 662 -27.29 18.10 -26.92
N PRO A 663 -25.99 17.78 -27.10
CA PRO A 663 -25.11 17.40 -26.00
C PRO A 663 -24.57 18.63 -25.27
N ASN A 664 -24.79 18.71 -23.96
CA ASN A 664 -24.28 19.80 -23.15
C ASN A 664 -22.75 19.74 -22.99
N LEU A 665 -22.07 20.89 -23.01
CA LEU A 665 -20.63 21.04 -23.27
C LEU A 665 -19.67 20.46 -22.20
N LYS A 666 -20.17 19.98 -21.05
CA LYS A 666 -19.34 19.33 -20.01
C LYS A 666 -20.07 18.15 -19.35
N PRO A 667 -19.41 17.00 -19.15
CA PRO A 667 -19.98 15.86 -18.43
C PRO A 667 -20.17 16.16 -16.94
N VAL A 668 -21.31 15.77 -16.38
CA VAL A 668 -21.74 16.11 -15.01
C VAL A 668 -20.87 15.44 -13.94
N LYS A 669 -20.32 14.26 -14.24
CA LYS A 669 -19.22 13.62 -13.51
C LYS A 669 -18.52 12.61 -14.42
N THR A 670 -17.19 12.58 -14.40
CA THR A 670 -16.38 11.55 -15.08
C THR A 670 -15.76 10.62 -14.06
N TRP A 671 -16.08 9.33 -14.17
CA TRP A 671 -15.23 8.27 -13.63
C TRP A 671 -14.07 8.14 -14.62
N LYS A 672 -12.99 8.88 -14.38
CA LYS A 672 -11.87 9.00 -15.34
C LYS A 672 -10.98 7.76 -15.33
N GLU A 673 -11.48 6.67 -15.91
CA GLU A 673 -10.59 5.74 -16.59
C GLU A 673 -10.44 6.20 -18.05
N SER A 674 -9.23 6.16 -18.55
CA SER A 674 -8.84 6.77 -19.82
C SER A 674 -7.73 5.94 -20.43
N TYR A 675 -8.06 5.27 -21.54
CA TYR A 675 -7.18 4.33 -22.21
C TYR A 675 -6.72 4.98 -23.52
N GLU A 676 -5.41 5.16 -23.70
CA GLU A 676 -4.79 5.75 -24.90
C GLU A 676 -4.07 4.66 -25.71
N PHE A 677 -4.17 4.72 -27.05
CA PHE A 677 -3.96 3.57 -27.95
C PHE A 677 -3.20 3.90 -29.25
#